data_AF-A0A8X7P456-F1
#
_entry.id   AF-A0A8X7P456-F1
#
_cell.length_a   1.000
_cell.length_b   1.000
_cell.length_c   1.000
_cell.angle_alpha   90.00
_cell.angle_beta   90.00
_cell.angle_gamma   90.00
#
_symmetry.space_group_name_H-M   'P 1'
#
loop_
_entity.id
_entity.type
_entity.pdbx_description
1 polymer ?
#
loop_
_entity_poly.entity_id
_entity_poly.type
_entity_poly.pdbx_seq_one_letter_code
_entity_poly.pdbx_strand_id
1 'polypeptide(L)'
;MLYLNLLDIMAATNAFSEEDKLGEGGFGPVYKGNLPNGIDVAIKRLSHKSSQGLIEFKNEVVLIIKLQHKNLVKLLGYCVEGDEKLLIYEYMSNKSLDALLFDPLKSKELDWEKRMKIVIGTTKGLQYLHEDSRLKIIHRDLKASNILLDDEMNPKISDFGTARIFGCKQIDDSTQRIVGTFGYMSPEYALGGMISEKSDIYSFGVLLLEIVSGRKATRFVHNDEQHSIIAYAWESWCETKGVSIIDESLGDSYSLKEVMRCVHVALLCVQDHPKERPTISQIVFMLSNDHDLRVPIQPTFTNVLNFSQEDYFIVHSIICYTILRTCGHTNMDTCTRKMFIISTYGFLMMFLPLQVSYSTDTIYANQSLSGSETIVSRDGVFELGLFSPGTISTMFYLGIWYKQVSPKTIVWVANKESPVSNMSFVSLSISQGSLTLYNNYTGRIIWLTADHHSNSSADVQAVLLDSGNLILRDGPTSSAAVLWQSFDNPSDTWLPGAKIRFKTSKFITSWNTSEDPSPGRYSLKIDPIRRNSLIILLNETKSYWSSGAWDDRRGTFNQVTARNLSFEFNVNESYVTYSVSHQNPFRLVMDISGQLKGYHWLEKQKIWDSPWSAPEHKCGVYGYCGYFGICYDNSLCKCPPTFSRPLAAGGRRFVYTNDTSRGCIGERRGLVMNPCGSRSDKFIPLHNMKVASDPQEETRRNTTTCESYCLRLCRCKAYAFDGNRCLIWRWDVFNLQQLDANNSEGRTFYVRLFYSDISNQASLESFSFTTQEEETIAKSLY
;
A
#
# COMPACT_ATOMS: atom_id res chain seq x y z
N MET A 1 -18.13 -19.19 17.60
CA MET A 1 -18.19 -19.02 16.13
C MET A 1 -18.20 -20.41 15.52
N LEU A 2 -19.16 -20.70 14.64
CA LEU A 2 -19.34 -22.02 14.05
C LEU A 2 -18.67 -22.08 12.68
N TYR A 3 -17.94 -23.16 12.40
CA TYR A 3 -17.58 -23.53 11.04
C TYR A 3 -18.78 -24.24 10.41
N LEU A 4 -19.27 -23.74 9.28
CA LEU A 4 -20.36 -24.34 8.52
C LEU A 4 -19.78 -24.90 7.22
N ASN A 5 -20.11 -26.14 6.86
CA ASN A 5 -19.67 -26.72 5.59
C ASN A 5 -20.44 -26.08 4.42
N LEU A 6 -19.87 -26.14 3.22
CA LEU A 6 -20.50 -25.51 2.05
C LEU A 6 -21.85 -26.15 1.68
N LEU A 7 -22.03 -27.45 1.93
CA LEU A 7 -23.27 -28.16 1.60
C LEU A 7 -24.46 -27.66 2.41
N ASP A 8 -24.28 -27.46 3.72
CA ASP A 8 -25.30 -26.92 4.61
C ASP A 8 -25.68 -25.49 4.20
N ILE A 9 -24.69 -24.69 3.77
CA ILE A 9 -24.91 -23.33 3.29
C ILE A 9 -25.65 -23.33 1.94
N MET A 10 -25.29 -24.22 1.02
CA MET A 10 -25.99 -24.37 -0.25
C MET A 10 -27.43 -24.82 -0.02
N ALA A 11 -27.69 -25.75 0.90
CA ALA A 11 -29.04 -26.14 1.27
C ALA A 11 -29.82 -24.97 1.88
N ALA A 12 -29.19 -24.22 2.79
CA ALA A 12 -29.81 -23.08 3.47
C ALA A 12 -30.18 -21.93 2.52
N THR A 13 -29.45 -21.75 1.42
CA THR A 13 -29.58 -20.64 0.46
C THR A 13 -30.18 -21.04 -0.89
N ASN A 14 -30.73 -22.26 -0.98
CA ASN A 14 -31.22 -22.84 -2.23
C ASN A 14 -30.20 -22.71 -3.39
N ALA A 15 -28.96 -23.14 -3.11
CA ALA A 15 -27.79 -23.04 -3.98
C ALA A 15 -27.43 -21.60 -4.41
N PHE A 16 -27.54 -20.64 -3.48
CA PHE A 16 -27.36 -19.21 -3.73
C PHE A 16 -28.33 -18.66 -4.79
N SER A 17 -29.62 -18.98 -4.63
CA SER A 17 -30.69 -18.50 -5.50
C SER A 17 -30.69 -16.97 -5.57
N GLU A 18 -30.90 -16.41 -6.76
CA GLU A 18 -31.06 -14.96 -6.91
C GLU A 18 -32.33 -14.44 -6.22
N GLU A 19 -33.32 -15.30 -5.95
CA GLU A 19 -34.51 -14.95 -5.17
C GLU A 19 -34.18 -14.67 -3.70
N ASP A 20 -33.15 -15.33 -3.17
CA ASP A 20 -32.67 -15.16 -1.80
C ASP A 20 -31.59 -14.07 -1.68
N LYS A 21 -31.24 -13.40 -2.79
CA LYS A 21 -30.21 -12.36 -2.78
C LYS A 21 -30.73 -11.10 -2.10
N LEU A 22 -30.08 -10.72 -1.00
CA LEU A 22 -30.39 -9.53 -0.21
C LEU A 22 -29.80 -8.26 -0.82
N GLY A 23 -28.63 -8.38 -1.46
CA GLY A 23 -27.93 -7.27 -2.11
C GLY A 23 -26.54 -7.66 -2.59
N GLU A 24 -25.89 -6.77 -3.34
CA GLU A 24 -24.52 -6.94 -3.83
C GLU A 24 -23.75 -5.62 -3.72
N GLY A 25 -22.66 -5.64 -2.96
CA GLY A 25 -21.74 -4.51 -2.81
C GLY A 25 -20.38 -4.78 -3.45
N GLY A 26 -19.42 -3.87 -3.24
CA GLY A 26 -18.04 -4.04 -3.75
C GLY A 26 -17.30 -5.29 -3.24
N PHE A 27 -17.85 -5.94 -2.21
CA PHE A 27 -17.25 -7.09 -1.53
C PHE A 27 -17.93 -8.43 -1.88
N GLY A 28 -18.94 -8.42 -2.74
CA GLY A 28 -19.65 -9.61 -3.21
C GLY A 28 -21.14 -9.65 -2.80
N PRO A 29 -21.88 -10.63 -3.31
CA PRO A 29 -23.31 -10.79 -3.03
C PRO A 29 -23.57 -11.34 -1.62
N VAL A 30 -24.70 -10.93 -1.03
CA VAL A 30 -25.22 -11.39 0.25
C VAL A 30 -26.56 -12.08 0.02
N TYR A 31 -26.71 -13.28 0.56
CA TYR A 31 -27.91 -14.11 0.44
C TYR A 31 -28.57 -14.31 1.80
N LYS A 32 -29.90 -14.40 1.82
CA LYS A 32 -30.64 -14.93 2.95
C LYS A 32 -30.46 -16.46 2.95
N GLY A 33 -30.31 -17.04 4.12
CA GLY A 33 -30.36 -18.49 4.27
C GLY A 33 -31.10 -18.89 5.53
N ASN A 34 -31.72 -20.07 5.51
CA ASN A 34 -32.32 -20.68 6.69
C ASN A 34 -31.51 -21.90 7.08
N LEU A 35 -30.82 -21.83 8.22
CA LEU A 35 -30.01 -22.94 8.72
C LEU A 35 -30.91 -24.12 9.16
N PRO A 36 -30.42 -25.37 9.20
CA PRO A 36 -31.23 -26.54 9.58
C PRO A 36 -31.89 -26.48 10.96
N ASN A 37 -31.39 -25.63 11.84
CA ASN A 37 -31.96 -25.36 13.17
C ASN A 37 -33.07 -24.28 13.16
N GLY A 38 -33.50 -23.82 11.98
CA GLY A 38 -34.56 -22.82 11.79
C GLY A 38 -34.11 -21.38 11.92
N ILE A 39 -32.80 -21.10 12.07
CA ILE A 39 -32.29 -19.74 12.25
C ILE A 39 -32.05 -19.08 10.88
N ASP A 40 -32.69 -17.92 10.68
CA ASP A 40 -32.42 -17.05 9.54
C ASP A 40 -31.05 -16.37 9.66
N VAL A 41 -30.26 -16.43 8.59
CA VAL A 41 -28.91 -15.87 8.52
C VAL A 41 -28.70 -15.07 7.23
N ALA A 42 -27.73 -14.17 7.26
CA ALA A 42 -27.24 -13.47 6.08
C ALA A 42 -25.84 -14.00 5.71
N ILE A 43 -25.67 -14.49 4.49
CA ILE A 43 -24.46 -15.15 4.03
C ILE A 43 -23.79 -14.28 2.96
N LYS A 44 -22.68 -13.64 3.33
CA LYS A 44 -21.86 -12.82 2.43
C LYS A 44 -20.86 -13.73 1.72
N ARG A 45 -20.97 -13.84 0.40
CA ARG A 45 -20.06 -14.61 -0.45
C ARG A 45 -19.01 -13.67 -1.04
N LEU A 46 -17.77 -13.79 -0.59
CA LEU A 46 -16.72 -12.86 -0.99
C LEU A 46 -16.25 -13.12 -2.42
N SER A 47 -16.08 -12.05 -3.19
CA SER A 47 -15.68 -12.11 -4.60
C SER A 47 -14.30 -12.75 -4.82
N HIS A 48 -14.21 -13.63 -5.82
CA HIS A 48 -12.95 -14.29 -6.23
C HIS A 48 -11.99 -13.38 -7.02
N LYS A 49 -12.41 -12.17 -7.41
CA LYS A 49 -11.73 -11.37 -8.44
C LYS A 49 -10.60 -10.47 -7.93
N SER A 50 -10.28 -10.48 -6.64
CA SER A 50 -9.27 -9.57 -6.06
C SER A 50 -8.53 -10.17 -4.86
N SER A 51 -7.22 -9.89 -4.75
CA SER A 51 -6.41 -10.13 -3.54
C SER A 51 -6.97 -9.41 -2.30
N GLN A 52 -7.79 -8.40 -2.56
CA GLN A 52 -8.56 -7.61 -1.62
C GLN A 52 -9.50 -8.45 -0.74
N GLY A 53 -10.24 -9.40 -1.32
CA GLY A 53 -11.26 -10.19 -0.62
C GLY A 53 -10.68 -11.14 0.43
N LEU A 54 -9.43 -11.60 0.26
CA LEU A 54 -8.76 -12.44 1.27
C LEU A 54 -8.32 -11.63 2.50
N ILE A 55 -7.88 -10.39 2.31
CA ILE A 55 -7.49 -9.50 3.41
C ILE A 55 -8.73 -9.08 4.20
N GLU A 56 -9.82 -8.74 3.51
CA GLU A 56 -11.11 -8.42 4.12
C GLU A 56 -11.70 -9.60 4.88
N PHE A 57 -11.66 -10.81 4.29
CA PHE A 57 -12.06 -12.03 5.00
C PHE A 57 -11.30 -12.21 6.31
N LYS A 58 -9.96 -12.09 6.26
CA LYS A 58 -9.13 -12.20 7.46
C LYS A 58 -9.46 -11.12 8.47
N ASN A 59 -9.66 -9.88 8.04
CA ASN A 59 -10.05 -8.77 8.91
C ASN A 59 -11.40 -9.04 9.59
N GLU A 60 -12.45 -9.37 8.84
CA GLU A 60 -13.79 -9.63 9.39
C GLU A 60 -13.77 -10.81 10.38
N VAL A 61 -13.08 -11.91 10.05
CA VAL A 61 -12.94 -13.05 10.97
C VAL A 61 -12.15 -12.68 12.23
N VAL A 62 -11.01 -11.99 12.11
CA VAL A 62 -10.15 -11.65 13.26
C VAL A 62 -10.78 -10.59 14.17
N LEU A 63 -11.47 -9.60 13.60
CA LEU A 63 -12.10 -8.52 14.35
C LEU A 63 -13.35 -9.00 15.07
N ILE A 64 -14.27 -9.69 14.40
CA ILE A 64 -15.58 -9.97 14.97
C ILE A 64 -15.55 -11.10 16.01
N ILE A 65 -14.53 -11.97 16.02
CA ILE A 65 -14.28 -12.88 17.15
C ILE A 65 -14.10 -12.10 18.47
N LYS A 66 -13.60 -10.87 18.40
CA LYS A 66 -13.26 -10.03 19.56
C LYS A 66 -14.33 -8.99 19.90
N LEU A 67 -15.33 -8.79 19.04
CA LEU A 67 -16.33 -7.74 19.19
C LEU A 67 -17.70 -8.33 19.52
N GLN A 68 -18.26 -7.91 20.64
CA GLN A 68 -19.61 -8.29 21.05
C GLN A 68 -20.29 -7.07 21.67
N HIS A 69 -21.24 -6.49 20.94
CA HIS A 69 -22.02 -5.35 21.40
C HIS A 69 -23.37 -5.33 20.69
N LYS A 70 -24.43 -4.87 21.36
CA LYS A 70 -25.81 -4.87 20.84
C LYS A 70 -25.99 -4.04 19.57
N ASN A 71 -25.13 -3.05 19.35
CA ASN A 71 -25.14 -2.17 18.17
C ASN A 71 -24.06 -2.51 17.13
N LEU A 72 -23.51 -3.73 17.15
CA LEU A 72 -22.63 -4.26 16.10
C LEU A 72 -23.22 -5.56 15.56
N VAL A 73 -23.13 -5.80 14.26
CA VAL A 73 -23.65 -7.02 13.65
C VAL A 73 -22.81 -8.23 14.07
N LYS A 74 -23.49 -9.28 14.54
CA LYS A 74 -22.85 -10.50 15.02
C LYS A 74 -22.49 -11.44 13.87
N LEU A 75 -21.21 -11.80 13.76
CA LEU A 75 -20.76 -12.93 12.92
C LEU A 75 -21.01 -14.23 13.67
N LEU A 76 -21.89 -15.08 13.12
CA LEU A 76 -22.26 -16.37 13.68
C LEU A 76 -21.23 -17.45 13.30
N GLY A 77 -20.71 -17.38 12.08
CA GLY A 77 -19.81 -18.38 11.53
C GLY A 77 -19.11 -17.95 10.25
N TYR A 78 -18.28 -18.85 9.74
CA TYR A 78 -17.62 -18.70 8.45
C TYR A 78 -17.52 -20.06 7.74
N CYS A 79 -17.34 -20.04 6.43
CA CYS A 79 -17.00 -21.21 5.62
C CYS A 79 -15.81 -20.88 4.73
N VAL A 80 -14.82 -21.77 4.72
CA VAL A 80 -13.69 -21.73 3.79
C VAL A 80 -13.51 -23.12 3.21
N GLU A 81 -14.03 -23.32 2.01
CA GLU A 81 -13.97 -24.60 1.31
C GLU A 81 -13.59 -24.38 -0.16
N GLY A 82 -12.42 -24.90 -0.55
CA GLY A 82 -11.83 -24.59 -1.86
C GLY A 82 -11.57 -23.09 -2.04
N ASP A 83 -12.18 -22.49 -3.05
CA ASP A 83 -12.07 -21.06 -3.34
C ASP A 83 -13.16 -20.21 -2.66
N GLU A 84 -14.19 -20.84 -2.10
CA GLU A 84 -15.31 -20.18 -1.41
C GLU A 84 -14.87 -19.62 -0.05
N LYS A 85 -15.22 -18.36 0.19
CA LYS A 85 -15.02 -17.66 1.45
C LYS A 85 -16.33 -16.99 1.81
N LEU A 86 -17.03 -17.58 2.76
CA LEU A 86 -18.37 -17.16 3.15
C LEU A 86 -18.35 -16.71 4.60
N LEU A 87 -19.06 -15.62 4.87
CA LEU A 87 -19.25 -15.08 6.21
C LEU A 87 -20.74 -15.13 6.54
N ILE A 88 -21.07 -15.71 7.70
CA ILE A 88 -22.45 -15.97 8.13
C ILE A 88 -22.77 -15.03 9.28
N TYR A 89 -23.67 -14.10 9.02
CA TYR A 89 -24.13 -13.06 9.93
C TYR A 89 -25.54 -13.38 10.46
N GLU A 90 -25.90 -12.78 11.60
CA GLU A 90 -27.30 -12.66 11.97
C GLU A 90 -28.09 -11.93 10.86
N TYR A 91 -29.31 -12.41 10.59
CA TYR A 91 -30.18 -11.78 9.61
C TYR A 91 -30.80 -10.49 10.16
N MET A 92 -30.75 -9.43 9.36
CA MET A 92 -31.27 -8.10 9.71
C MET A 92 -32.53 -7.83 8.89
N SER A 93 -33.71 -7.98 9.50
CA SER A 93 -35.00 -8.02 8.82
C SER A 93 -35.38 -6.70 8.12
N ASN A 94 -34.95 -5.56 8.67
CA ASN A 94 -35.24 -4.22 8.14
C ASN A 94 -34.13 -3.68 7.22
N LYS A 95 -33.22 -4.55 6.76
CA LYS A 95 -32.13 -4.23 5.81
C LYS A 95 -31.23 -3.09 6.32
N SER A 96 -30.58 -2.36 5.40
CA SER A 96 -29.71 -1.23 5.69
C SER A 96 -30.48 0.08 5.78
N LEU A 97 -29.96 1.03 6.56
CA LEU A 97 -30.54 2.35 6.75
C LEU A 97 -30.73 3.10 5.44
N ASP A 98 -29.78 3.01 4.50
CA ASP A 98 -29.90 3.68 3.20
C ASP A 98 -31.08 3.19 2.36
N ALA A 99 -31.45 1.91 2.49
CA ALA A 99 -32.58 1.29 1.79
C ALA A 99 -33.95 1.78 2.32
N LEU A 100 -33.99 2.37 3.52
CA LEU A 100 -35.18 3.01 4.07
C LEU A 100 -35.12 4.53 3.90
N LEU A 101 -33.99 5.14 4.23
CA LEU A 101 -33.81 6.59 4.31
C LEU A 101 -33.92 7.29 2.95
N PHE A 102 -33.44 6.65 1.87
CA PHE A 102 -33.43 7.25 0.53
C PHE A 102 -34.52 6.72 -0.40
N ASP A 103 -35.36 5.80 0.08
CA ASP A 103 -36.53 5.32 -0.65
C ASP A 103 -37.72 6.24 -0.34
N PRO A 104 -38.30 6.95 -1.32
CA PRO A 104 -39.37 7.93 -1.08
C PRO A 104 -40.64 7.36 -0.43
N LEU A 105 -40.87 6.05 -0.56
CA LEU A 105 -42.03 5.38 0.04
C LEU A 105 -41.72 4.95 1.47
N LYS A 106 -40.51 4.42 1.71
CA LYS A 106 -40.10 3.88 3.01
C LYS A 106 -39.52 4.92 3.96
N SER A 107 -39.04 6.06 3.47
CA SER A 107 -38.49 7.12 4.31
C SER A 107 -39.51 7.66 5.33
N LYS A 108 -40.79 7.57 5.00
CA LYS A 108 -41.93 7.90 5.87
C LYS A 108 -42.10 6.94 7.05
N GLU A 109 -41.52 5.74 6.99
CA GLU A 109 -41.51 4.80 8.10
C GLU A 109 -40.49 5.21 9.19
N LEU A 110 -39.52 6.05 8.82
CA LEU A 110 -38.49 6.63 9.68
C LEU A 110 -38.90 8.03 10.18
N ASP A 111 -39.82 8.05 11.14
CA ASP A 111 -40.09 9.25 11.95
C ASP A 111 -38.84 9.72 12.72
N TRP A 112 -38.91 10.93 13.27
CA TRP A 112 -37.77 11.54 13.96
C TRP A 112 -37.29 10.72 15.16
N GLU A 113 -38.21 10.12 15.92
CA GLU A 113 -37.88 9.29 17.08
C GLU A 113 -37.03 8.08 16.67
N LYS A 114 -37.42 7.37 15.60
CA LYS A 114 -36.64 6.26 15.05
C LYS A 114 -35.29 6.72 14.51
N ARG A 115 -35.23 7.86 13.82
CA ARG A 115 -33.96 8.44 13.35
C ARG A 115 -33.02 8.73 14.52
N MET A 116 -33.52 9.32 15.60
CA MET A 116 -32.73 9.56 16.81
C MET A 116 -32.32 8.26 17.51
N LYS A 117 -33.20 7.25 17.59
CA LYS A 117 -32.85 5.91 18.08
C LYS A 117 -31.69 5.32 17.28
N ILE A 118 -31.69 5.48 15.96
CA ILE A 118 -30.64 5.02 15.05
C ILE A 118 -29.33 5.78 15.27
N VAL A 119 -29.39 7.11 15.40
CA VAL A 119 -28.21 7.96 15.71
C VAL A 119 -27.58 7.53 17.03
N ILE A 120 -28.37 7.43 18.10
CA ILE A 120 -27.89 7.07 19.45
C ILE A 120 -27.37 5.63 19.51
N GLY A 121 -28.00 4.68 18.83
CA GLY A 121 -27.49 3.32 18.78
C GLY A 121 -26.18 3.22 17.98
N THR A 122 -26.04 3.99 16.90
CA THR A 122 -24.81 4.05 16.11
C THR A 122 -23.67 4.66 16.91
N THR A 123 -23.90 5.74 17.67
CA THR A 123 -22.86 6.34 18.53
C THR A 123 -22.41 5.39 19.62
N LYS A 124 -23.33 4.64 20.24
CA LYS A 124 -22.98 3.59 21.22
C LYS A 124 -22.14 2.48 20.59
N GLY A 125 -22.47 2.05 19.38
CA GLY A 125 -21.67 1.08 18.62
C GLY A 125 -20.25 1.61 18.33
N LEU A 126 -20.14 2.86 17.89
CA LEU A 126 -18.86 3.49 17.58
C LEU A 126 -18.02 3.76 18.83
N GLN A 127 -18.66 4.15 19.95
CA GLN A 127 -18.02 4.32 21.25
C GLN A 127 -17.37 3.02 21.73
N TYR A 128 -18.09 1.91 21.58
CA TYR A 128 -17.53 0.61 21.90
C TYR A 128 -16.28 0.28 21.05
N LEU A 129 -16.29 0.60 19.75
CA LEU A 129 -15.13 0.36 18.88
C LEU A 129 -13.92 1.23 19.25
N HIS A 130 -14.12 2.51 19.60
CA HIS A 130 -13.03 3.45 19.84
C HIS A 130 -12.50 3.44 21.27
N GLU A 131 -13.37 3.25 22.26
CA GLU A 131 -13.10 3.55 23.67
C GLU A 131 -13.34 2.35 24.61
N ASP A 132 -14.47 1.62 24.49
CA ASP A 132 -14.84 0.60 25.50
C ASP A 132 -14.32 -0.82 25.22
N SER A 133 -13.94 -1.10 23.97
CA SER A 133 -13.39 -2.42 23.62
C SER A 133 -11.92 -2.54 24.03
N ARG A 134 -11.47 -3.78 24.26
CA ARG A 134 -10.09 -4.08 24.69
C ARG A 134 -9.03 -3.58 23.69
N LEU A 135 -9.39 -3.45 22.42
CA LEU A 135 -8.53 -2.99 21.35
C LEU A 135 -9.25 -1.86 20.64
N LYS A 136 -8.59 -0.72 20.42
CA LYS A 136 -9.17 0.38 19.65
C LYS A 136 -9.33 -0.05 18.20
N ILE A 137 -10.51 0.10 17.62
CA ILE A 137 -10.84 -0.35 16.27
C ILE A 137 -11.37 0.82 15.45
N ILE A 138 -10.71 1.11 14.33
CA ILE A 138 -11.14 2.15 13.40
C ILE A 138 -11.85 1.49 12.23
N HIS A 139 -13.11 1.86 11.99
CA HIS A 139 -14.02 1.24 11.03
C HIS A 139 -13.64 1.54 9.57
N ARG A 140 -13.32 2.80 9.25
CA ARG A 140 -12.87 3.31 7.94
C ARG A 140 -13.88 3.32 6.80
N ASP A 141 -15.03 2.67 6.94
CA ASP A 141 -16.12 2.73 5.95
C ASP A 141 -17.50 2.89 6.63
N LEU A 142 -17.62 3.84 7.56
CA LEU A 142 -18.90 4.13 8.23
C LEU A 142 -19.80 4.95 7.30
N LYS A 143 -20.99 4.43 6.97
CA LYS A 143 -21.96 5.04 6.04
C LYS A 143 -23.34 4.41 6.21
N ALA A 144 -24.39 5.01 5.64
CA ALA A 144 -25.77 4.56 5.83
C ALA A 144 -26.01 3.10 5.37
N SER A 145 -25.37 2.64 4.29
CA SER A 145 -25.51 1.23 3.84
C SER A 145 -24.83 0.21 4.76
N ASN A 146 -23.95 0.65 5.66
CA ASN A 146 -23.28 -0.21 6.64
C ASN A 146 -23.95 -0.17 8.02
N ILE A 147 -25.06 0.57 8.19
CA ILE A 147 -25.93 0.53 9.38
C ILE A 147 -27.11 -0.37 9.06
N LEU A 148 -27.15 -1.57 9.64
CA LEU A 148 -28.26 -2.52 9.47
C LEU A 148 -29.27 -2.38 10.61
N LEU A 149 -30.54 -2.71 10.33
CA LEU A 149 -31.65 -2.55 11.26
C LEU A 149 -32.29 -3.91 11.57
N ASP A 150 -32.42 -4.22 12.85
CA ASP A 150 -33.13 -5.43 13.30
C ASP A 150 -34.65 -5.20 13.26
N ASP A 151 -35.42 -6.21 13.64
CA ASP A 151 -36.88 -6.23 13.66
C ASP A 151 -37.50 -5.13 14.54
N GLU A 152 -36.77 -4.65 15.53
CA GLU A 152 -37.16 -3.57 16.45
C GLU A 152 -36.61 -2.20 16.02
N MET A 153 -36.04 -2.09 14.82
CA MET A 153 -35.40 -0.88 14.28
C MET A 153 -34.19 -0.41 15.12
N ASN A 154 -33.51 -1.32 15.83
CA ASN A 154 -32.24 -1.00 16.47
C ASN A 154 -31.10 -1.04 15.44
N PRO A 155 -30.18 -0.05 15.46
CA PRO A 155 -29.06 -0.01 14.52
C PRO A 155 -27.93 -0.95 14.95
N LYS A 156 -27.32 -1.59 13.96
CA LYS A 156 -26.09 -2.37 14.11
C LYS A 156 -25.08 -2.01 13.02
N ILE A 157 -23.87 -1.62 13.45
CA ILE A 157 -22.76 -1.34 12.53
C ILE A 157 -22.26 -2.65 11.94
N SER A 158 -22.05 -2.67 10.62
CA SER A 158 -21.62 -3.82 9.83
C SER A 158 -20.44 -3.48 8.90
N ASP A 159 -19.91 -4.51 8.24
CA ASP A 159 -18.85 -4.40 7.21
C ASP A 159 -17.46 -3.98 7.71
N PHE A 160 -16.87 -4.82 8.57
CA PHE A 160 -15.54 -4.63 9.15
C PHE A 160 -14.37 -5.02 8.21
N GLY A 161 -14.62 -5.27 6.91
CA GLY A 161 -13.59 -5.70 5.96
C GLY A 161 -12.43 -4.72 5.83
N THR A 162 -12.70 -3.43 5.97
CA THR A 162 -11.70 -2.35 5.86
C THR A 162 -11.12 -1.91 7.22
N ALA A 163 -11.67 -2.40 8.33
CA ALA A 163 -11.34 -1.95 9.67
C ALA A 163 -9.91 -2.33 10.11
N ARG A 164 -9.39 -1.59 11.09
CA ARG A 164 -8.01 -1.72 11.60
C ARG A 164 -7.98 -1.80 13.12
N ILE A 165 -7.12 -2.66 13.64
CA ILE A 165 -6.87 -2.85 15.08
C ILE A 165 -5.68 -2.00 15.50
N PHE A 166 -5.86 -1.19 16.53
CA PHE A 166 -4.83 -0.38 17.16
C PHE A 166 -4.51 -0.92 18.55
N GLY A 167 -3.21 -0.94 18.90
CA GLY A 167 -2.79 -1.22 20.27
C GLY A 167 -3.18 -0.08 21.21
N CYS A 168 -3.33 -0.35 22.51
CA CYS A 168 -3.79 0.64 23.51
C CYS A 168 -2.92 1.92 23.63
N LYS A 169 -1.71 1.94 23.05
CA LYS A 169 -0.79 3.08 23.02
C LYS A 169 -0.69 3.78 21.65
N GLN A 170 -1.35 3.25 20.62
CA GLN A 170 -1.29 3.78 19.26
C GLN A 170 -2.49 4.74 19.05
N ILE A 171 -2.20 5.98 18.65
CA ILE A 171 -3.19 7.06 18.53
C ILE A 171 -3.65 7.23 17.08
N ASP A 172 -2.73 7.02 16.13
CA ASP A 172 -2.93 7.14 14.69
C ASP A 172 -2.00 6.18 13.91
N ASP A 173 -2.36 5.91 12.66
CA ASP A 173 -1.63 5.03 11.74
C ASP A 173 -1.73 5.62 10.32
N SER A 174 -0.89 5.19 9.39
CA SER A 174 -0.94 5.65 8.00
C SER A 174 -0.97 4.47 7.03
N THR A 175 -1.71 4.63 5.94
CA THR A 175 -1.86 3.57 4.93
C THR A 175 -1.69 4.14 3.52
N GLN A 176 -0.89 3.47 2.69
CA GLN A 176 -0.85 3.73 1.25
C GLN A 176 -2.13 3.23 0.55
N ARG A 177 -2.88 2.34 1.20
CA ARG A 177 -4.10 1.75 0.68
C ARG A 177 -5.33 2.44 1.25
N ILE A 178 -5.80 3.44 0.51
CA ILE A 178 -7.04 4.18 0.79
C ILE A 178 -8.21 3.29 0.36
N VAL A 179 -9.06 2.95 1.33
CA VAL A 179 -10.31 2.20 1.11
C VAL A 179 -11.43 2.86 1.90
N GLY A 180 -12.63 2.87 1.37
CA GLY A 180 -13.77 3.56 1.97
C GLY A 180 -14.60 4.21 0.88
N THR A 181 -15.72 4.80 1.29
CA THR A 181 -16.69 5.36 0.35
C THR A 181 -16.44 6.86 0.15
N PHE A 182 -16.29 7.27 -1.11
CA PHE A 182 -16.16 8.69 -1.48
C PHE A 182 -17.35 9.49 -0.92
N GLY A 183 -17.10 10.70 -0.40
CA GLY A 183 -18.09 11.52 0.31
C GLY A 183 -18.16 11.30 1.83
N TYR A 184 -17.70 10.16 2.35
CA TYR A 184 -17.61 9.89 3.80
C TYR A 184 -16.18 9.92 4.33
N MET A 185 -15.18 9.86 3.45
CA MET A 185 -13.77 9.87 3.82
C MET A 185 -13.33 11.26 4.27
N SER A 186 -12.65 11.34 5.42
CA SER A 186 -12.08 12.59 5.91
C SER A 186 -10.95 13.09 5.01
N PRO A 187 -10.68 14.41 4.96
CA PRO A 187 -9.66 14.97 4.09
C PRO A 187 -8.27 14.37 4.32
N GLU A 188 -7.86 14.22 5.58
CA GLU A 188 -6.56 13.68 5.95
C GLU A 188 -6.40 12.19 5.59
N TYR A 189 -7.51 11.44 5.58
CA TYR A 189 -7.53 10.04 5.18
C TYR A 189 -7.53 9.90 3.65
N ALA A 190 -8.34 10.70 2.96
CA ALA A 190 -8.43 10.69 1.49
C ALA A 190 -7.16 11.22 0.80
N LEU A 191 -6.47 12.20 1.40
CA LEU A 191 -5.27 12.81 0.82
C LEU A 191 -3.97 12.17 1.31
N GLY A 192 -3.91 11.78 2.58
CA GLY A 192 -2.68 11.33 3.24
C GLY A 192 -2.74 9.91 3.81
N GLY A 193 -3.85 9.19 3.65
CA GLY A 193 -4.02 7.85 4.20
C GLY A 193 -3.96 7.78 5.73
N MET A 194 -4.16 8.89 6.43
CA MET A 194 -4.11 8.94 7.90
C MET A 194 -5.35 8.28 8.52
N ILE A 195 -5.14 7.20 9.27
CA ILE A 195 -6.17 6.45 9.97
C ILE A 195 -6.19 6.89 11.44
N SER A 196 -7.36 7.31 11.92
CA SER A 196 -7.57 7.60 13.34
C SER A 196 -9.03 7.45 13.72
N GLU A 197 -9.35 7.47 15.01
CA GLU A 197 -10.74 7.60 15.47
C GLU A 197 -11.43 8.83 14.86
N LYS A 198 -10.68 9.91 14.63
CA LYS A 198 -11.21 11.16 14.06
C LYS A 198 -11.64 11.03 12.60
N SER A 199 -11.10 10.08 11.83
CA SER A 199 -11.59 9.83 10.48
C SER A 199 -12.97 9.16 10.50
N ASP A 200 -13.23 8.25 11.45
CA ASP A 200 -14.57 7.68 11.67
C ASP A 200 -15.56 8.73 12.20
N ILE A 201 -15.11 9.68 13.05
CA ILE A 201 -15.93 10.81 13.49
C ILE A 201 -16.40 11.66 12.32
N TYR A 202 -15.51 11.93 11.35
CA TYR A 202 -15.88 12.65 10.14
C TYR A 202 -16.97 11.89 9.35
N SER A 203 -16.77 10.59 9.12
CA SER A 203 -17.75 9.75 8.44
C SER A 203 -19.10 9.70 9.18
N PHE A 204 -19.08 9.68 10.52
CA PHE A 204 -20.27 9.79 11.35
C PHE A 204 -20.98 11.14 11.17
N GLY A 205 -20.23 12.24 11.08
CA GLY A 205 -20.78 13.57 10.82
C GLY A 205 -21.55 13.62 9.50
N VAL A 206 -20.98 13.04 8.43
CA VAL A 206 -21.66 12.91 7.14
C VAL A 206 -22.92 12.05 7.25
N LEU A 207 -22.83 10.89 7.90
CA LEU A 207 -23.97 10.01 8.16
C LEU A 207 -25.10 10.73 8.92
N LEU A 208 -24.75 11.56 9.90
CA LEU A 208 -25.72 12.33 10.68
C LEU A 208 -26.45 13.37 9.80
N LEU A 209 -25.74 14.03 8.88
CA LEU A 209 -26.36 14.92 7.90
C LEU A 209 -27.29 14.18 6.94
N GLU A 210 -26.94 12.95 6.52
CA GLU A 210 -27.84 12.12 5.71
C GLU A 210 -29.12 11.77 6.47
N ILE A 211 -29.01 11.37 7.74
CA ILE A 211 -30.15 11.02 8.57
C ILE A 211 -31.10 12.21 8.77
N VAL A 212 -30.56 13.41 9.02
CA VAL A 212 -31.38 14.63 9.18
C VAL A 212 -32.04 15.03 7.86
N SER A 213 -31.34 14.90 6.74
CA SER A 213 -31.80 15.41 5.45
C SER A 213 -32.60 14.45 4.60
N GLY A 214 -32.49 13.14 4.84
CA GLY A 214 -33.00 12.13 3.93
C GLY A 214 -32.32 12.14 2.55
N ARG A 215 -31.15 12.80 2.42
CA ARG A 215 -30.44 12.98 1.16
C ARG A 215 -29.10 12.27 1.17
N LYS A 216 -28.76 11.64 0.05
CA LYS A 216 -27.54 10.83 -0.09
C LYS A 216 -26.32 11.71 -0.39
N ALA A 217 -25.27 11.58 0.42
CA ALA A 217 -24.04 12.38 0.32
C ALA A 217 -23.32 12.23 -1.04
N THR A 218 -23.34 11.02 -1.62
CA THR A 218 -22.65 10.71 -2.90
C THR A 218 -23.33 11.26 -4.16
N ARG A 219 -24.55 11.80 -4.04
CA ARG A 219 -25.37 12.21 -5.20
C ARG A 219 -26.20 13.46 -4.90
N PHE A 220 -25.61 14.42 -4.19
CA PHE A 220 -26.27 15.68 -3.84
C PHE A 220 -26.26 16.63 -5.05
N VAL A 221 -27.46 17.08 -5.45
CA VAL A 221 -27.70 18.13 -6.44
C VAL A 221 -28.76 19.04 -5.84
N HIS A 222 -28.48 20.33 -5.71
CA HIS A 222 -29.44 21.33 -5.26
C HIS A 222 -29.39 22.53 -6.21
N ASN A 223 -30.55 22.94 -6.74
CA ASN A 223 -30.71 24.09 -7.64
C ASN A 223 -29.71 24.13 -8.83
N ASP A 224 -29.53 23.02 -9.54
CA ASP A 224 -28.64 22.90 -10.72
C ASP A 224 -27.14 23.18 -10.47
N GLU A 225 -26.71 23.31 -9.20
CA GLU A 225 -25.30 23.45 -8.80
C GLU A 225 -24.83 22.20 -8.00
N GLN A 226 -23.61 21.73 -8.27
CA GLN A 226 -23.01 20.57 -7.60
C GLN A 226 -22.47 20.95 -6.21
N HIS A 227 -23.36 21.15 -5.24
CA HIS A 227 -22.95 21.34 -3.84
C HIS A 227 -22.72 20.00 -3.13
N SER A 228 -21.75 19.93 -2.21
CA SER A 228 -21.63 18.80 -1.27
C SER A 228 -22.71 18.90 -0.18
N ILE A 229 -23.19 17.79 0.38
CA ILE A 229 -24.13 17.80 1.52
C ILE A 229 -23.57 18.60 2.72
N ILE A 230 -22.25 18.63 2.87
CA ILE A 230 -21.57 19.43 3.91
C ILE A 230 -21.68 20.92 3.61
N ALA A 231 -21.54 21.31 2.34
CA ALA A 231 -21.65 22.71 1.92
C ALA A 231 -23.08 23.22 2.11
N TYR A 232 -24.08 22.44 1.70
CA TYR A 232 -25.49 22.75 1.92
C TYR A 232 -25.84 22.83 3.41
N ALA A 233 -25.32 21.91 4.23
CA ALA A 233 -25.53 21.95 5.68
C ALA A 233 -24.92 23.21 6.32
N TRP A 234 -23.75 23.66 5.83
CA TRP A 234 -23.09 24.87 6.30
C TRP A 234 -23.89 26.13 5.95
N GLU A 235 -24.34 26.26 4.70
CA GLU A 235 -25.19 27.35 4.23
C GLU A 235 -26.50 27.41 5.03
N SER A 236 -27.18 26.26 5.16
CA SER A 236 -28.37 26.11 5.98
C SER A 236 -28.13 26.51 7.44
N TRP A 237 -26.97 26.17 8.01
CA TRP A 237 -26.59 26.54 9.37
C TRP A 237 -26.37 28.05 9.54
N CYS A 238 -25.77 28.70 8.55
CA CYS A 238 -25.57 30.15 8.54
C CYS A 238 -26.90 30.91 8.43
N GLU A 239 -27.78 30.47 7.54
CA GLU A 239 -29.02 31.19 7.21
C GLU A 239 -30.17 30.86 8.17
N THR A 240 -30.38 29.57 8.44
CA THR A 240 -31.59 29.07 9.12
C THR A 240 -31.27 28.25 10.37
N LYS A 241 -30.00 28.23 10.81
CA LYS A 241 -29.53 27.34 11.88
C LYS A 241 -29.79 25.85 11.63
N GLY A 242 -29.82 25.44 10.36
CA GLY A 242 -29.94 24.03 9.95
C GLY A 242 -31.37 23.56 9.72
N VAL A 243 -32.34 24.47 9.63
CA VAL A 243 -33.76 24.10 9.42
C VAL A 243 -34.04 23.76 7.96
N SER A 244 -33.39 24.42 7.00
CA SER A 244 -33.61 24.15 5.57
C SER A 244 -33.07 22.81 5.08
N ILE A 245 -32.25 22.11 5.88
CA ILE A 245 -31.73 20.78 5.54
C ILE A 245 -32.66 19.64 5.97
N ILE A 246 -33.69 19.91 6.76
CA ILE A 246 -34.56 18.87 7.32
C ILE A 246 -35.32 18.15 6.20
N ASP A 247 -35.38 16.84 6.31
CA ASP A 247 -36.16 15.99 5.41
C ASP A 247 -37.65 16.37 5.42
N GLU A 248 -38.16 16.80 4.27
CA GLU A 248 -39.57 17.19 4.08
C GLU A 248 -40.55 16.07 4.45
N SER A 249 -40.12 14.80 4.37
CA SER A 249 -40.95 13.65 4.72
C SER A 249 -41.27 13.54 6.22
N LEU A 250 -40.55 14.27 7.08
CA LEU A 250 -40.78 14.31 8.53
C LEU A 250 -41.98 15.18 8.94
N GLY A 251 -42.52 16.02 8.04
CA GLY A 251 -43.64 16.92 8.35
C GLY A 251 -43.34 17.79 9.57
N ASP A 252 -44.26 17.87 10.54
CA ASP A 252 -44.07 18.60 11.81
C ASP A 252 -43.64 17.70 12.98
N SER A 253 -43.27 16.44 12.69
CA SER A 253 -43.07 15.40 13.71
C SER A 253 -41.63 15.33 14.27
N TYR A 254 -41.02 16.49 14.55
CA TYR A 254 -39.66 16.56 15.11
C TYR A 254 -39.52 17.68 16.14
N SER A 255 -38.57 17.52 17.07
CA SER A 255 -38.15 18.59 17.96
C SER A 255 -37.11 19.46 17.25
N LEU A 256 -37.46 20.71 16.92
CA LEU A 256 -36.55 21.66 16.29
C LEU A 256 -35.22 21.77 17.05
N LYS A 257 -35.26 21.75 18.38
CA LYS A 257 -34.09 21.77 19.24
C LYS A 257 -33.16 20.58 19.00
N GLU A 258 -33.72 19.37 18.93
CA GLU A 258 -32.95 18.14 18.71
C GLU A 258 -32.35 18.10 17.30
N VAL A 259 -33.10 18.57 16.30
CA VAL A 259 -32.62 18.62 14.91
C VAL A 259 -31.47 19.61 14.78
N MET A 260 -31.64 20.83 15.28
CA MET A 260 -30.59 21.85 15.29
C MET A 260 -29.35 21.34 16.03
N ARG A 261 -29.55 20.60 17.13
CA ARG A 261 -28.47 19.96 17.87
C ARG A 261 -27.72 18.93 17.01
N CYS A 262 -28.43 18.10 16.26
CA CYS A 262 -27.83 17.11 15.37
C CYS A 262 -27.01 17.78 14.26
N VAL A 263 -27.54 18.82 13.62
CA VAL A 263 -26.83 19.57 12.57
C VAL A 263 -25.57 20.23 13.14
N HIS A 264 -25.66 20.83 14.33
CA HIS A 264 -24.51 21.44 15.02
C HIS A 264 -23.43 20.40 15.31
N VAL A 265 -23.80 19.26 15.92
CA VAL A 265 -22.86 18.16 16.20
C VAL A 265 -22.26 17.61 14.91
N ALA A 266 -23.04 17.45 13.85
CA ALA A 266 -22.55 16.99 12.55
C ALA A 266 -21.49 17.93 11.97
N LEU A 267 -21.73 19.25 12.01
CA LEU A 267 -20.78 20.26 11.56
C LEU A 267 -19.48 20.27 12.38
N LEU A 268 -19.56 19.99 13.69
CA LEU A 268 -18.37 19.79 14.52
C LEU A 268 -17.60 18.51 14.18
N CYS A 269 -18.29 17.48 13.68
CA CYS A 269 -17.67 16.22 13.27
C CYS A 269 -16.96 16.32 11.92
N VAL A 270 -17.47 17.12 10.97
CA VAL A 270 -16.91 17.24 9.61
C VAL A 270 -15.85 18.35 9.45
N GLN A 271 -15.27 18.84 10.55
CA GLN A 271 -14.18 19.83 10.51
C GLN A 271 -12.96 19.27 9.76
N ASP A 272 -12.25 20.10 8.99
CA ASP A 272 -11.12 19.64 8.17
C ASP A 272 -9.97 19.10 9.02
N HIS A 273 -9.62 19.80 10.11
CA HIS A 273 -8.57 19.35 11.02
C HIS A 273 -9.08 18.30 12.01
N PRO A 274 -8.45 17.12 12.13
CA PRO A 274 -8.88 16.08 13.07
C PRO A 274 -8.93 16.51 14.54
N LYS A 275 -8.08 17.47 14.93
CA LYS A 275 -8.04 18.02 16.30
C LYS A 275 -9.29 18.83 16.63
N GLU A 276 -9.89 19.46 15.62
CA GLU A 276 -11.13 20.21 15.70
C GLU A 276 -12.37 19.31 15.75
N ARG A 277 -12.25 17.98 15.68
CA ARG A 277 -13.39 17.06 15.78
C ARG A 277 -13.57 16.58 17.23
N PRO A 278 -14.79 16.44 17.75
CA PRO A 278 -15.01 15.86 19.08
C PRO A 278 -14.60 14.37 19.12
N THR A 279 -14.39 13.82 20.31
CA THR A 279 -14.32 12.35 20.49
C THR A 279 -15.73 11.74 20.50
N ILE A 280 -15.83 10.42 20.34
CA ILE A 280 -17.15 9.78 20.34
C ILE A 280 -17.85 9.87 21.71
N SER A 281 -17.12 9.78 22.83
CA SER A 281 -17.66 10.10 24.17
C SER A 281 -18.25 11.50 24.25
N GLN A 282 -17.55 12.50 23.69
CA GLN A 282 -18.06 13.87 23.66
C GLN A 282 -19.34 13.97 22.81
N ILE A 283 -19.39 13.31 21.65
CA ILE A 283 -20.60 13.29 20.79
C ILE A 283 -21.78 12.67 21.53
N VAL A 284 -21.59 11.53 22.21
CA VAL A 284 -22.64 10.88 23.02
C VAL A 284 -23.17 11.85 24.08
N PHE A 285 -22.26 12.56 24.77
CA PHE A 285 -22.63 13.58 25.73
C PHE A 285 -23.39 14.75 25.10
N MET A 286 -22.90 15.27 23.95
CA MET A 286 -23.52 16.40 23.24
C MET A 286 -24.92 16.09 22.73
N LEU A 287 -25.17 14.86 22.24
CA LEU A 287 -26.48 14.44 21.75
C LEU A 287 -27.48 14.13 22.87
N SER A 288 -27.00 13.78 24.07
CA SER A 288 -27.85 13.39 25.20
C SER A 288 -28.13 14.54 26.19
N ASN A 289 -27.47 15.69 26.05
CA ASN A 289 -27.54 16.80 27.01
C ASN A 289 -27.64 18.16 26.31
N ASP A 290 -28.21 19.13 27.04
CA ASP A 290 -28.51 20.48 26.56
C ASP A 290 -27.40 21.52 26.79
N HIS A 291 -26.15 21.10 27.00
CA HIS A 291 -25.03 22.03 27.21
C HIS A 291 -24.69 22.85 25.96
N ASP A 292 -24.24 24.09 26.14
CA ASP A 292 -23.74 24.93 25.05
C ASP A 292 -22.56 24.26 24.33
N LEU A 293 -22.61 24.28 22.99
CA LEU A 293 -21.55 23.74 22.14
C LEU A 293 -20.72 24.87 21.55
N ARG A 294 -19.44 24.57 21.32
CA ARG A 294 -18.57 25.44 20.53
C ARG A 294 -19.13 25.63 19.12
N VAL A 295 -18.89 26.79 18.53
CA VAL A 295 -19.33 27.10 17.16
C VAL A 295 -18.44 26.36 16.14
N PRO A 296 -19.01 25.65 15.15
CA PRO A 296 -18.22 25.01 14.09
C PRO A 296 -17.59 26.06 13.17
N ILE A 297 -16.45 25.73 12.55
CA ILE A 297 -15.78 26.56 11.54
C ILE A 297 -16.22 26.10 10.15
N GLN A 298 -16.22 26.99 9.16
CA GLN A 298 -16.58 26.67 7.78
C GLN A 298 -15.67 25.58 7.21
N PRO A 299 -16.23 24.44 6.74
CA PRO A 299 -15.43 23.40 6.09
C PRO A 299 -14.88 23.85 4.72
N THR A 300 -13.63 23.51 4.42
CA THR A 300 -12.86 23.98 3.24
C THR A 300 -13.41 23.45 1.92
N PHE A 301 -14.09 22.29 1.93
CA PHE A 301 -14.73 21.70 0.73
C PHE A 301 -15.99 22.45 0.23
N THR A 302 -16.28 23.63 0.76
CA THR A 302 -17.36 24.52 0.31
C THR A 302 -17.06 25.22 -1.03
N ASN A 303 -15.81 25.27 -1.50
CA ASN A 303 -15.40 26.07 -2.67
C ASN A 303 -14.92 25.26 -3.90
N VAL A 304 -15.01 23.93 -3.92
CA VAL A 304 -14.26 23.13 -4.93
C VAL A 304 -14.95 22.99 -6.30
N LEU A 305 -16.18 23.50 -6.50
CA LEU A 305 -16.87 23.37 -7.80
C LEU A 305 -17.31 24.67 -8.49
N ASN A 306 -16.89 25.85 -8.00
CA ASN A 306 -16.96 27.09 -8.78
C ASN A 306 -15.55 27.55 -9.20
N PHE A 307 -14.99 26.88 -10.21
CA PHE A 307 -14.05 27.53 -11.11
C PHE A 307 -14.78 27.79 -12.44
N SER A 308 -15.57 28.85 -12.48
CA SER A 308 -15.84 29.52 -13.74
C SER A 308 -14.70 30.50 -14.02
N GLN A 309 -14.42 30.71 -15.30
CA GLN A 309 -13.25 31.39 -15.83
C GLN A 309 -13.24 32.92 -15.60
N GLU A 310 -14.05 33.43 -14.65
CA GLU A 310 -14.30 34.86 -14.43
C GLU A 310 -13.63 35.44 -13.17
N ASP A 311 -13.17 34.63 -12.21
CA ASP A 311 -12.58 35.15 -10.96
C ASP A 311 -11.13 35.64 -11.07
N TYR A 312 -10.51 35.52 -12.25
CA TYR A 312 -9.21 36.15 -12.52
C TYR A 312 -9.32 37.69 -12.68
N PHE A 313 -10.53 38.23 -12.86
CA PHE A 313 -10.76 39.67 -13.09
C PHE A 313 -11.08 40.49 -11.83
N ILE A 314 -11.54 39.88 -10.74
CA ILE A 314 -11.95 40.63 -9.53
C ILE A 314 -10.74 41.00 -8.67
N VAL A 315 -9.73 40.12 -8.57
CA VAL A 315 -8.48 40.43 -7.85
C VAL A 315 -7.70 41.54 -8.57
N HIS A 316 -7.74 41.56 -9.92
CA HIS A 316 -7.15 42.64 -10.71
C HIS A 316 -7.92 43.96 -10.56
N SER A 317 -9.24 43.92 -10.42
CA SER A 317 -10.08 45.12 -10.27
C SER A 317 -9.96 45.78 -8.88
N ILE A 318 -9.80 44.99 -7.81
CA ILE A 318 -9.60 45.52 -6.45
C ILE A 318 -8.20 46.14 -6.30
N ILE A 319 -7.17 45.56 -6.94
CA ILE A 319 -5.83 46.15 -6.98
C ILE A 319 -5.84 47.44 -7.82
N CYS A 320 -6.58 47.47 -8.95
CA CYS A 320 -6.70 48.66 -9.79
C CYS A 320 -7.46 49.82 -9.11
N TYR A 321 -8.53 49.53 -8.36
CA TYR A 321 -9.30 50.54 -7.63
C TYR A 321 -8.54 51.15 -6.44
N THR A 322 -7.62 50.38 -5.83
CA THR A 322 -6.77 50.86 -4.73
C THR A 322 -5.61 51.73 -5.24
N ILE A 323 -5.11 51.47 -6.46
CA ILE A 323 -4.08 52.28 -7.12
C ILE A 323 -4.64 53.61 -7.65
N LEU A 324 -5.91 53.64 -8.11
CA LEU A 324 -6.56 54.87 -8.60
C LEU A 324 -6.89 55.89 -7.49
N ARG A 325 -7.01 55.47 -6.22
CA ARG A 325 -7.30 56.39 -5.10
C ARG A 325 -6.08 57.10 -4.50
N THR A 326 -4.87 56.65 -4.77
CA THR A 326 -3.64 57.23 -4.19
C THR A 326 -3.05 58.36 -5.03
N CYS A 327 -3.62 58.69 -6.19
CA CYS A 327 -3.10 59.73 -7.08
C CYS A 327 -4.13 60.80 -7.46
N GLY A 328 -4.90 61.27 -6.48
CA GLY A 328 -5.70 62.49 -6.60
C GLY A 328 -4.90 63.68 -6.06
N HIS A 329 -4.40 64.53 -6.97
CA HIS A 329 -3.64 65.77 -6.75
C HIS A 329 -2.11 65.68 -6.69
N THR A 330 -1.46 65.74 -7.86
CA THR A 330 -0.48 66.79 -8.26
C THR A 330 0.16 66.46 -9.63
N ASN A 331 0.67 67.48 -10.32
CA ASN A 331 0.98 67.57 -11.76
C ASN A 331 1.76 66.41 -12.42
N MET A 332 1.39 66.14 -13.68
CA MET A 332 1.64 64.92 -14.46
C MET A 332 3.06 64.74 -15.05
N ASP A 333 3.99 65.69 -14.87
CA ASP A 333 5.31 65.64 -15.53
C ASP A 333 6.50 65.26 -14.61
N THR A 334 6.32 65.26 -13.29
CA THR A 334 7.40 64.87 -12.34
C THR A 334 7.33 63.41 -11.90
N CYS A 335 6.22 62.71 -12.19
CA CYS A 335 6.00 61.31 -11.79
C CYS A 335 6.64 60.31 -12.78
N THR A 336 6.57 60.59 -14.08
CA THR A 336 7.15 59.77 -15.16
C THR A 336 8.67 59.65 -15.08
N ARG A 337 9.37 60.70 -14.63
CA ARG A 337 10.83 60.70 -14.53
C ARG A 337 11.36 59.95 -13.29
N LYS A 338 10.57 59.83 -12.21
CA LYS A 338 10.93 59.02 -11.03
C LYS A 338 10.59 57.54 -11.23
N MET A 339 9.53 57.22 -11.97
CA MET A 339 9.16 55.83 -12.29
C MET A 339 10.18 55.12 -13.20
N PHE A 340 10.85 55.85 -14.11
CA PHE A 340 11.87 55.26 -14.99
C PHE A 340 13.16 54.87 -14.23
N ILE A 341 13.52 55.62 -13.19
CA ILE A 341 14.71 55.35 -12.36
C ILE A 341 14.45 54.18 -11.39
N ILE A 342 13.23 54.05 -10.86
CA ILE A 342 12.84 52.93 -9.99
C ILE A 342 12.66 51.64 -10.81
N SER A 343 12.12 51.74 -12.02
CA SER A 343 11.99 50.60 -12.95
C SER A 343 13.36 50.05 -13.39
N THR A 344 14.34 50.92 -13.65
CA THR A 344 15.69 50.49 -14.05
C THR A 344 16.50 49.89 -12.89
N TYR A 345 16.37 50.42 -11.67
CA TYR A 345 16.94 49.80 -10.47
C TYR A 345 16.23 48.49 -10.08
N GLY A 346 14.91 48.41 -10.26
CA GLY A 346 14.13 47.19 -10.02
C GLY A 346 14.43 46.08 -11.03
N PHE A 347 14.68 46.44 -12.29
CA PHE A 347 15.06 45.48 -13.33
C PHE A 347 16.52 45.00 -13.17
N LEU A 348 17.44 45.86 -12.70
CA LEU A 348 18.81 45.44 -12.35
C LEU A 348 18.84 44.50 -11.13
N MET A 349 17.92 44.68 -10.18
CA MET A 349 17.77 43.80 -9.00
C MET A 349 17.08 42.46 -9.33
N MET A 350 16.36 42.36 -10.45
CA MET A 350 15.75 41.09 -10.91
C MET A 350 16.75 40.14 -11.61
N PHE A 351 17.93 40.63 -12.02
CA PHE A 351 18.99 39.80 -12.64
C PHE A 351 20.13 39.44 -11.69
N LEU A 352 20.00 39.70 -10.39
CA LEU A 352 20.90 39.16 -9.37
C LEU A 352 20.17 38.11 -8.53
N PRO A 353 20.24 36.84 -8.94
CA PRO A 353 20.52 35.79 -8.00
C PRO A 353 21.80 35.07 -8.43
N LEU A 354 22.92 35.77 -8.43
CA LEU A 354 24.17 35.13 -8.00
C LEU A 354 24.18 35.17 -6.47
N GLN A 355 23.20 34.49 -5.86
CA GLN A 355 23.51 33.86 -4.59
C GLN A 355 24.47 32.73 -4.93
N VAL A 356 25.76 33.03 -4.85
CA VAL A 356 26.75 31.98 -4.60
C VAL A 356 26.43 31.47 -3.20
N SER A 357 25.43 30.60 -3.08
CA SER A 357 25.26 29.78 -1.91
C SER A 357 26.46 28.83 -1.94
N TYR A 358 27.46 29.12 -1.11
CA TYR A 358 28.41 28.09 -0.72
C TYR A 358 27.60 27.05 0.04
N SER A 359 27.11 26.01 -0.65
CA SER A 359 26.50 24.88 0.03
C SER A 359 27.58 24.27 0.91
N THR A 360 27.44 24.41 2.22
CA THR A 360 28.35 23.83 3.20
C THR A 360 28.23 22.31 3.16
N ASP A 361 29.27 21.59 3.60
CA ASP A 361 29.23 20.15 3.84
C ASP A 361 28.65 19.80 5.23
N THR A 362 28.36 20.82 6.03
CA THR A 362 28.12 20.71 7.47
C THR A 362 26.86 21.48 7.89
N ILE A 363 26.05 20.86 8.75
CA ILE A 363 24.92 21.45 9.48
C ILE A 363 25.33 21.57 10.95
N TYR A 364 25.37 22.80 11.46
CA TYR A 364 25.66 23.09 12.87
C TYR A 364 24.38 23.06 13.72
N ALA A 365 24.52 22.93 15.05
CA ALA A 365 23.38 22.82 15.97
C ALA A 365 22.40 24.00 15.95
N ASN A 366 22.84 25.18 15.53
CA ASN A 366 22.02 26.39 15.40
C ASN A 366 21.48 26.61 13.97
N GLN A 367 21.68 25.65 13.07
CA GLN A 367 21.23 25.71 11.69
C GLN A 367 20.14 24.69 11.42
N SER A 368 19.32 25.00 10.42
CA SER A 368 18.31 24.10 9.88
C SER A 368 18.33 24.19 8.36
N LEU A 369 18.16 23.05 7.68
CA LEU A 369 17.83 23.02 6.26
C LEU A 369 16.32 22.97 6.11
N SER A 370 15.75 23.85 5.31
CA SER A 370 14.31 23.99 5.10
C SER A 370 13.96 24.00 3.62
N GLY A 371 12.78 23.48 3.27
CA GLY A 371 12.32 23.52 1.90
C GLY A 371 13.31 22.88 0.92
N SER A 372 13.77 23.66 -0.05
CA SER A 372 14.66 23.22 -1.14
C SER A 372 16.15 23.33 -0.82
N GLU A 373 16.52 23.71 0.41
CA GLU A 373 17.92 23.85 0.80
C GLU A 373 18.65 22.51 0.80
N THR A 374 19.91 22.52 0.39
CA THR A 374 20.76 21.34 0.31
C THR A 374 22.14 21.60 0.91
N ILE A 375 22.80 20.54 1.36
CA ILE A 375 24.23 20.54 1.65
C ILE A 375 24.95 19.65 0.65
N VAL A 376 26.21 19.96 0.38
CA VAL A 376 27.00 19.26 -0.63
C VAL A 376 28.31 18.83 0.01
N SER A 377 28.74 17.61 -0.27
CA SER A 377 30.02 17.11 0.20
C SER A 377 31.17 18.01 -0.30
N ARG A 378 32.29 18.02 0.42
CA ARG A 378 33.38 18.99 0.20
C ARG A 378 33.87 19.06 -1.25
N ASP A 379 34.02 17.93 -1.92
CA ASP A 379 34.50 17.85 -3.30
C ASP A 379 33.35 17.85 -4.33
N GLY A 380 32.11 18.06 -3.89
CA GLY A 380 30.95 18.15 -4.79
C GLY A 380 30.50 16.81 -5.36
N VAL A 381 30.81 15.70 -4.69
CA VAL A 381 30.45 14.34 -5.12
C VAL A 381 29.00 14.01 -4.80
N PHE A 382 28.59 14.25 -3.55
CA PHE A 382 27.25 13.95 -3.04
C PHE A 382 26.52 15.20 -2.58
N GLU A 383 25.19 15.15 -2.64
CA GLU A 383 24.30 16.20 -2.18
C GLU A 383 23.19 15.59 -1.33
N LEU A 384 22.85 16.24 -0.22
CA LEU A 384 21.76 15.86 0.69
C LEU A 384 20.67 16.93 0.62
N GLY A 385 19.43 16.49 0.48
CA GLY A 385 18.26 17.37 0.57
C GLY A 385 16.94 16.63 0.39
N LEU A 386 15.86 17.39 0.25
CA LEU A 386 14.54 16.83 -0.05
C LEU A 386 14.39 16.55 -1.55
N PHE A 387 13.81 15.40 -1.90
CA PHE A 387 13.54 14.99 -3.28
C PHE A 387 12.18 14.28 -3.39
N SER A 388 11.58 14.30 -4.58
CA SER A 388 10.43 13.44 -4.93
C SER A 388 10.86 12.42 -6.00
N PRO A 389 10.57 11.12 -5.81
CA PRO A 389 10.83 10.08 -6.80
C PRO A 389 9.79 10.09 -7.93
N GLY A 390 10.24 10.05 -9.18
CA GLY A 390 9.37 10.02 -10.36
C GLY A 390 8.73 11.38 -10.68
N THR A 391 7.91 11.43 -11.74
CA THR A 391 7.22 12.66 -12.18
C THR A 391 5.80 12.81 -11.63
N ILE A 392 5.25 11.74 -11.05
CA ILE A 392 3.84 11.66 -10.62
C ILE A 392 3.73 11.78 -9.08
N SER A 393 4.77 11.40 -8.33
CA SER A 393 4.73 11.42 -6.87
C SER A 393 4.73 12.85 -6.32
N THR A 394 3.78 13.13 -5.42
CA THR A 394 3.71 14.37 -4.62
C THR A 394 4.39 14.24 -3.25
N MET A 395 5.03 13.09 -2.99
CA MET A 395 5.67 12.78 -1.71
C MET A 395 7.17 13.07 -1.76
N PHE A 396 7.66 13.76 -0.73
CA PHE A 396 9.05 14.11 -0.57
C PHE A 396 9.76 13.23 0.47
N TYR A 397 11.04 13.03 0.25
CA TYR A 397 11.94 12.27 1.10
C TYR A 397 13.24 13.02 1.28
N LEU A 398 13.84 12.92 2.46
CA LEU A 398 15.20 13.34 2.70
C LEU A 398 16.13 12.24 2.17
N GLY A 399 17.02 12.58 1.25
CA GLY A 399 17.94 11.63 0.66
C GLY A 399 19.26 12.22 0.20
N ILE A 400 20.20 11.33 -0.06
CA ILE A 400 21.52 11.64 -0.61
C ILE A 400 21.57 11.15 -2.04
N TRP A 401 22.12 11.95 -2.95
CA TRP A 401 22.33 11.59 -4.35
C TRP A 401 23.70 12.04 -4.86
N TYR A 402 24.12 11.47 -5.99
CA TYR A 402 25.27 11.97 -6.74
C TYR A 402 24.95 13.33 -7.37
N LYS A 403 25.69 14.39 -7.01
CA LYS A 403 25.42 15.76 -7.46
C LYS A 403 25.62 15.93 -8.98
N GLN A 404 26.65 15.30 -9.53
CA GLN A 404 27.08 15.49 -10.92
C GLN A 404 26.46 14.46 -11.90
N VAL A 405 25.58 13.57 -11.40
CA VAL A 405 24.97 12.50 -12.18
C VAL A 405 23.51 12.86 -12.50
N SER A 406 23.18 12.88 -13.80
CA SER A 406 21.82 13.10 -14.29
C SER A 406 21.42 11.94 -15.22
N PRO A 407 20.25 11.28 -15.00
CA PRO A 407 19.19 11.65 -14.06
C PRO A 407 19.58 11.45 -12.58
N LYS A 408 18.91 12.21 -11.69
CA LYS A 408 19.22 12.25 -10.25
C LYS A 408 19.21 10.83 -9.68
N THR A 409 20.36 10.42 -9.15
CA THR A 409 20.57 9.05 -8.67
C THR A 409 20.66 9.03 -7.15
N ILE A 410 19.57 8.61 -6.50
CA ILE A 410 19.47 8.48 -5.04
C ILE A 410 20.28 7.27 -4.56
N VAL A 411 21.03 7.46 -3.47
CA VAL A 411 21.88 6.41 -2.85
C VAL A 411 21.54 6.17 -1.39
N TRP A 412 20.79 7.08 -0.75
CA TRP A 412 20.32 6.91 0.62
C TRP A 412 19.05 7.71 0.86
N VAL A 413 18.18 7.22 1.74
CA VAL A 413 16.89 7.84 2.08
C VAL A 413 16.66 7.69 3.58
N ALA A 414 16.29 8.77 4.26
CA ALA A 414 16.07 8.80 5.71
C ALA A 414 14.67 8.30 6.09
N ASN A 415 13.64 9.03 5.65
CA ASN A 415 12.24 8.86 6.03
C ASN A 415 11.47 7.94 5.06
N LYS A 416 12.06 6.78 4.72
CA LYS A 416 11.50 5.82 3.74
C LYS A 416 10.07 5.37 4.04
N GLU A 417 9.74 5.26 5.33
CA GLU A 417 8.43 4.80 5.82
C GLU A 417 7.51 5.97 6.20
N SER A 418 8.01 7.21 6.14
CA SER A 418 7.29 8.41 6.58
C SER A 418 7.51 9.56 5.60
N PRO A 419 7.03 9.46 4.34
CA PRO A 419 7.08 10.53 3.36
C PRO A 419 6.40 11.81 3.85
N VAL A 420 6.79 12.94 3.27
CA VAL A 420 6.19 14.24 3.58
C VAL A 420 5.49 14.81 2.36
N SER A 421 4.27 15.34 2.52
CA SER A 421 3.45 15.82 1.40
C SER A 421 3.75 17.26 0.97
N ASN A 422 4.40 18.06 1.82
CA ASN A 422 4.75 19.44 1.51
C ASN A 422 6.14 19.78 2.07
N MET A 423 7.06 20.08 1.16
CA MET A 423 8.46 20.39 1.46
C MET A 423 8.61 21.69 2.28
N SER A 424 7.72 22.66 2.10
CA SER A 424 7.80 23.99 2.74
C SER A 424 7.61 23.96 4.26
N PHE A 425 7.05 22.88 4.80
CA PHE A 425 6.81 22.73 6.25
C PHE A 425 7.84 21.84 6.94
N VAL A 426 8.87 21.40 6.22
CA VAL A 426 9.85 20.44 6.72
C VAL A 426 11.16 21.15 6.97
N SER A 427 11.74 20.89 8.14
CA SER A 427 13.07 21.35 8.50
C SER A 427 13.91 20.19 9.04
N LEU A 428 15.16 20.10 8.58
CA LEU A 428 16.17 19.21 9.13
C LEU A 428 17.08 20.04 10.03
N SER A 429 17.15 19.69 11.32
CA SER A 429 17.98 20.40 12.29
C SER A 429 18.53 19.42 13.32
N ILE A 430 19.50 19.86 14.11
CA ILE A 430 20.02 19.07 15.23
C ILE A 430 19.29 19.55 16.48
N SER A 431 18.58 18.63 17.14
CA SER A 431 17.83 18.90 18.37
C SER A 431 18.23 17.88 19.43
N GLN A 432 18.65 18.36 20.61
CA GLN A 432 19.05 17.51 21.73
C GLN A 432 20.10 16.44 21.36
N GLY A 433 21.09 16.83 20.55
CA GLY A 433 22.17 15.93 20.11
C GLY A 433 21.76 14.90 19.06
N SER A 434 20.56 15.00 18.47
CA SER A 434 20.06 14.11 17.43
C SER A 434 19.69 14.88 16.17
N LEU A 435 20.08 14.37 15.00
CA LEU A 435 19.67 14.93 13.72
C LEU A 435 18.20 14.56 13.47
N THR A 436 17.35 15.59 13.35
CA THR A 436 15.90 15.46 13.39
C THR A 436 15.27 16.13 12.17
N LEU A 437 14.46 15.37 11.43
CA LEU A 437 13.56 15.88 10.41
C LEU A 437 12.21 16.18 11.07
N TYR A 438 11.85 17.46 11.12
CA TYR A 438 10.70 17.95 11.85
C TYR A 438 9.70 18.62 10.89
N ASN A 439 8.42 18.40 11.16
CA ASN A 439 7.35 19.09 10.45
C ASN A 439 6.92 20.31 11.28
N ASN A 440 7.36 21.49 10.85
CA ASN A 440 7.11 22.77 11.50
C ASN A 440 5.61 23.13 11.58
N TYR A 441 4.79 22.60 10.66
CA TYR A 441 3.34 22.86 10.66
C TYR A 441 2.58 21.99 11.66
N THR A 442 2.89 20.69 11.72
CA THR A 442 2.19 19.73 12.60
C THR A 442 2.80 19.65 14.00
N GLY A 443 4.04 20.12 14.17
CA GLY A 443 4.81 19.99 15.40
C GLY A 443 5.30 18.56 15.66
N ARG A 444 5.39 17.71 14.63
CA ARG A 444 5.77 16.30 14.75
C ARG A 444 7.16 16.03 14.20
N ILE A 445 7.87 15.11 14.85
CA ILE A 445 9.11 14.54 14.33
C ILE A 445 8.76 13.50 13.26
N ILE A 446 9.26 13.69 12.05
CA ILE A 446 9.09 12.77 10.91
C ILE A 446 10.14 11.66 10.98
N TRP A 447 11.38 12.02 11.32
CA TRP A 447 12.51 11.10 11.40
C TRP A 447 13.55 11.68 12.36
N LEU A 448 14.26 10.82 13.10
CA LEU A 448 15.39 11.23 13.94
C LEU A 448 16.46 10.14 13.96
N THR A 449 17.69 10.53 14.30
CA THR A 449 18.77 9.56 14.57
C THR A 449 18.51 8.86 15.91
N ALA A 450 18.43 7.52 15.90
CA ALA A 450 17.82 6.70 16.95
C ALA A 450 18.49 6.71 18.35
N ASP A 451 19.60 7.41 18.55
CA ASP A 451 20.29 7.48 19.84
C ASP A 451 20.11 8.84 20.52
N HIS A 452 19.38 8.85 21.64
CA HIS A 452 19.39 9.97 22.58
C HIS A 452 20.67 9.90 23.42
N HIS A 453 21.74 10.57 22.97
CA HIS A 453 22.92 10.76 23.79
C HIS A 453 22.68 11.93 24.76
N SER A 454 22.22 11.63 25.97
CA SER A 454 21.94 12.59 27.04
C SER A 454 23.16 13.38 27.56
N ASN A 455 24.37 13.09 27.06
CA ASN A 455 25.63 13.75 27.41
C ASN A 455 26.31 14.46 26.22
N SER A 456 25.58 14.77 25.14
CA SER A 456 26.19 15.42 23.97
C SER A 456 26.66 16.86 24.27
N SER A 457 27.87 17.23 23.82
CA SER A 457 28.40 18.59 23.91
C SER A 457 27.50 19.59 23.16
N ALA A 458 27.67 20.89 23.43
CA ALA A 458 27.01 21.95 22.66
C ALA A 458 27.47 22.03 21.18
N ASP A 459 28.54 21.32 20.81
CA ASP A 459 29.22 21.39 19.51
C ASP A 459 28.88 20.23 18.55
N VAL A 460 27.73 19.56 18.72
CA VAL A 460 27.30 18.51 17.79
C VAL A 460 27.01 19.08 16.40
N GLN A 461 27.51 18.40 15.37
CA GLN A 461 27.32 18.78 13.99
C GLN A 461 27.12 17.56 13.07
N ALA A 462 26.33 17.75 12.02
CA ALA A 462 26.12 16.75 10.98
C ALA A 462 26.95 17.11 9.74
N VAL A 463 27.71 16.15 9.20
CA VAL A 463 28.64 16.38 8.07
C VAL A 463 28.41 15.34 6.98
N LEU A 464 28.26 15.80 5.74
CA LEU A 464 28.21 14.95 4.56
C LEU A 464 29.61 14.76 3.96
N LEU A 465 30.15 13.54 4.05
CA LEU A 465 31.47 13.20 3.53
C LEU A 465 31.42 12.88 2.03
N ASP A 466 32.57 13.01 1.33
CA ASP A 466 32.69 12.65 -0.10
C ASP A 466 32.58 11.15 -0.38
N SER A 467 32.55 10.31 0.67
CA SER A 467 32.16 8.91 0.57
C SER A 467 30.64 8.71 0.43
N GLY A 468 29.84 9.76 0.66
CA GLY A 468 28.38 9.70 0.75
C GLY A 468 27.86 9.35 2.14
N ASN A 469 28.76 9.18 3.12
CA ASN A 469 28.38 8.96 4.51
C ASN A 469 27.99 10.28 5.18
N LEU A 470 26.76 10.34 5.70
CA LEU A 470 26.30 11.43 6.55
C LEU A 470 26.55 11.04 8.00
N ILE A 471 27.41 11.79 8.69
CA ILE A 471 27.80 11.51 10.07
C ILE A 471 27.29 12.58 11.01
N LEU A 472 26.92 12.19 12.22
CA LEU A 472 26.69 13.08 13.36
C LEU A 472 27.88 12.91 14.30
N ARG A 473 28.60 13.99 14.62
CA ARG A 473 29.83 13.94 15.44
C ARG A 473 29.83 14.98 16.54
N ASP A 474 30.49 14.65 17.65
CA ASP A 474 30.58 15.48 18.85
C ASP A 474 31.83 16.38 18.79
N GLY A 475 31.81 17.38 17.89
CA GLY A 475 32.86 18.39 17.78
C GLY A 475 33.39 18.67 16.36
N PRO A 476 34.21 19.72 16.19
CA PRO A 476 34.65 20.24 14.90
C PRO A 476 35.74 19.41 14.21
N THR A 477 36.52 18.65 14.98
CA THR A 477 37.71 17.95 14.49
C THR A 477 37.35 16.61 13.82
N SER A 478 38.15 16.20 12.83
CA SER A 478 37.98 14.89 12.17
C SER A 478 38.23 13.69 13.11
N SER A 479 38.85 13.91 14.27
CA SER A 479 39.07 12.93 15.33
C SER A 479 37.92 12.86 16.35
N ALA A 480 36.90 13.71 16.24
CA ALA A 480 35.76 13.72 17.14
C ALA A 480 34.96 12.40 17.06
N ALA A 481 34.32 12.02 18.18
CA ALA A 481 33.53 10.81 18.24
C ALA A 481 32.32 10.88 17.28
N VAL A 482 32.14 9.82 16.47
CA VAL A 482 30.96 9.66 15.61
C VAL A 482 29.83 9.08 16.44
N LEU A 483 28.76 9.86 16.61
CA LEU A 483 27.56 9.51 17.37
C LEU A 483 26.59 8.68 16.52
N TRP A 484 26.46 9.02 15.24
CA TRP A 484 25.59 8.32 14.29
C TRP A 484 26.14 8.43 12.87
N GLN A 485 25.82 7.45 12.00
CA GLN A 485 26.17 7.53 10.59
C GLN A 485 25.13 6.84 9.67
N SER A 486 24.98 7.38 8.46
CA SER A 486 24.03 6.86 7.46
C SER A 486 24.42 5.49 6.91
N PHE A 487 25.72 5.17 6.86
CA PHE A 487 26.21 3.85 6.44
C PHE A 487 25.77 2.72 7.35
N ASP A 488 25.54 3.02 8.63
CA ASP A 488 24.92 2.07 9.55
C ASP A 488 23.41 2.01 9.36
N ASN A 489 22.77 2.71 8.43
CA ASN A 489 21.32 2.66 8.17
C ASN A 489 21.06 2.67 6.65
N PRO A 490 21.52 1.66 5.90
CA PRO A 490 21.48 1.67 4.44
C PRO A 490 20.05 1.68 3.88
N SER A 491 19.92 2.10 2.62
CA SER A 491 18.68 1.99 1.84
C SER A 491 18.73 0.74 0.96
N ASP A 492 18.61 0.90 -0.35
CA ASP A 492 18.80 -0.10 -1.39
C ASP A 492 20.22 -0.13 -1.94
N THR A 493 21.02 0.90 -1.66
CA THR A 493 22.35 1.09 -2.22
C THR A 493 23.46 0.82 -1.19
N TRP A 494 24.49 0.09 -1.61
CA TRP A 494 25.75 -0.11 -0.91
C TRP A 494 26.87 0.63 -1.65
N LEU A 495 27.38 1.71 -1.04
CA LEU A 495 28.47 2.51 -1.60
C LEU A 495 29.86 1.90 -1.27
N PRO A 496 30.88 2.15 -2.11
CA PRO A 496 32.25 1.73 -1.82
C PRO A 496 32.75 2.23 -0.47
N GLY A 497 33.44 1.39 0.30
CA GLY A 497 33.94 1.69 1.64
C GLY A 497 32.89 1.65 2.76
N ALA A 498 31.59 1.55 2.45
CA ALA A 498 30.57 1.36 3.47
C ALA A 498 30.65 -0.06 4.05
N LYS A 499 30.53 -0.18 5.38
CA LYS A 499 30.68 -1.44 6.11
C LYS A 499 29.31 -2.01 6.49
N ILE A 500 28.99 -3.21 6.01
CA ILE A 500 27.82 -3.97 6.51
C ILE A 500 28.30 -4.81 7.69
N ARG A 501 27.70 -4.62 8.87
CA ARG A 501 28.12 -5.29 10.12
C ARG A 501 27.22 -6.47 10.48
N PHE A 502 27.80 -7.53 11.05
CA PHE A 502 27.03 -8.74 11.41
C PHE A 502 26.11 -8.53 12.63
N LYS A 503 26.52 -7.68 13.58
CA LYS A 503 25.83 -7.53 14.88
C LYS A 503 24.62 -6.61 14.85
N THR A 504 24.49 -5.76 13.82
CA THR A 504 23.45 -4.73 13.79
C THR A 504 22.15 -5.21 13.14
N SER A 505 22.10 -6.43 12.59
CA SER A 505 20.93 -6.99 11.88
C SER A 505 20.37 -6.05 10.80
N LYS A 506 21.21 -5.19 10.19
CA LYS A 506 20.75 -4.23 9.20
C LYS A 506 20.94 -4.77 7.79
N PHE A 507 19.96 -4.47 6.94
CA PHE A 507 19.85 -5.01 5.60
C PHE A 507 19.95 -3.88 4.58
N ILE A 508 20.54 -4.19 3.43
CA ILE A 508 20.27 -3.38 2.23
C ILE A 508 18.97 -3.93 1.66
N THR A 509 17.95 -3.09 1.53
CA THR A 509 16.60 -3.51 1.14
C THR A 509 16.22 -2.77 -0.13
N SER A 510 15.73 -3.50 -1.14
CA SER A 510 15.25 -2.89 -2.38
C SER A 510 14.18 -1.84 -2.08
N TRP A 511 14.01 -0.88 -2.98
CA TRP A 511 12.79 -0.09 -2.97
C TRP A 511 11.56 -0.98 -3.24
N ASN A 512 10.39 -0.50 -2.85
CA ASN A 512 9.12 -1.17 -3.12
C ASN A 512 8.80 -1.14 -4.62
N THR A 513 9.01 0.01 -5.25
CA THR A 513 8.94 0.18 -6.71
C THR A 513 10.02 1.15 -7.20
N SER A 514 10.13 1.39 -8.51
CA SER A 514 11.05 2.40 -9.05
C SER A 514 10.72 3.83 -8.63
N GLU A 515 9.50 4.08 -8.14
CA GLU A 515 9.02 5.41 -7.72
C GLU A 515 8.65 5.47 -6.23
N ASP A 516 8.78 4.38 -5.49
CA ASP A 516 8.46 4.30 -4.06
C ASP A 516 9.67 3.74 -3.27
N PRO A 517 10.42 4.59 -2.55
CA PRO A 517 11.61 4.21 -1.81
C PRO A 517 11.32 3.52 -0.48
N SER A 518 10.05 3.26 -0.14
CA SER A 518 9.70 2.42 1.01
C SER A 518 10.30 1.01 0.89
N PRO A 519 10.53 0.29 2.00
CA PRO A 519 11.15 -1.02 1.97
C PRO A 519 10.38 -2.03 1.09
N GLY A 520 11.07 -2.56 0.09
CA GLY A 520 10.56 -3.60 -0.81
C GLY A 520 10.78 -5.01 -0.29
N ARG A 521 10.54 -5.99 -1.18
CA ARG A 521 10.50 -7.42 -0.81
C ARG A 521 11.86 -8.09 -0.73
N TYR A 522 12.92 -7.47 -1.27
CA TYR A 522 14.22 -8.11 -1.40
C TYR A 522 15.24 -7.45 -0.49
N SER A 523 15.99 -8.25 0.25
CA SER A 523 17.01 -7.73 1.15
C SER A 523 18.30 -8.55 1.11
N LEU A 524 19.44 -7.85 1.19
CA LEU A 524 20.76 -8.43 1.29
C LEU A 524 21.24 -8.39 2.74
N LYS A 525 21.70 -9.54 3.25
CA LYS A 525 22.37 -9.62 4.57
C LYS A 525 23.56 -10.56 4.54
N ILE A 526 24.33 -10.52 5.61
CA ILE A 526 25.32 -11.54 5.90
C ILE A 526 24.62 -12.73 6.57
N ASP A 527 24.93 -13.95 6.14
CA ASP A 527 24.37 -15.17 6.74
C ASP A 527 24.86 -15.34 8.19
N PRO A 528 23.97 -15.26 9.21
CA PRO A 528 24.36 -15.34 10.61
C PRO A 528 24.75 -16.76 11.04
N ILE A 529 24.32 -17.79 10.29
CA ILE A 529 24.51 -19.21 10.63
C ILE A 529 25.81 -19.72 10.01
N ARG A 530 26.05 -19.42 8.72
CA ARG A 530 27.24 -19.90 8.00
C ARG A 530 28.43 -18.94 8.04
N ARG A 531 28.27 -17.78 8.69
CA ARG A 531 29.24 -16.70 9.01
C ARG A 531 30.18 -16.19 7.93
N ASN A 532 30.18 -16.73 6.70
CA ASN A 532 31.14 -16.35 5.66
C ASN A 532 30.47 -16.10 4.30
N SER A 533 29.18 -15.74 4.24
CA SER A 533 28.52 -15.49 2.94
C SER A 533 27.49 -14.37 3.02
N LEU A 534 27.33 -13.65 1.91
CA LEU A 534 26.17 -12.79 1.67
C LEU A 534 25.00 -13.65 1.16
N ILE A 535 23.79 -13.32 1.59
CA ILE A 535 22.56 -13.97 1.14
C ILE A 535 21.51 -12.93 0.78
N ILE A 536 20.75 -13.22 -0.27
CA ILE A 536 19.58 -12.42 -0.65
C ILE A 536 18.32 -13.15 -0.18
N LEU A 537 17.45 -12.40 0.48
CA LEU A 537 16.20 -12.85 1.06
C LEU A 537 15.01 -12.25 0.34
N LEU A 538 13.94 -13.04 0.28
CA LEU A 538 12.60 -12.58 -0.02
C LEU A 538 11.82 -12.43 1.29
N ASN A 539 11.18 -11.26 1.48
CA ASN A 539 10.41 -10.89 2.67
C ASN A 539 11.16 -11.23 3.97
N GLU A 540 12.48 -11.00 3.98
CA GLU A 540 13.41 -11.23 5.09
C GLU A 540 13.47 -12.67 5.66
N THR A 541 12.74 -13.62 5.05
CA THR A 541 12.50 -14.95 5.60
C THR A 541 13.08 -16.04 4.73
N LYS A 542 12.94 -15.92 3.41
CA LYS A 542 13.33 -16.97 2.47
C LYS A 542 14.58 -16.60 1.70
N SER A 543 15.68 -17.31 1.95
CA SER A 543 16.92 -17.18 1.17
C SER A 543 16.78 -17.88 -0.18
N TYR A 544 17.16 -17.20 -1.26
CA TYR A 544 17.14 -17.77 -2.62
C TYR A 544 18.46 -17.62 -3.37
N TRP A 545 19.40 -16.84 -2.85
CA TRP A 545 20.73 -16.71 -3.40
C TRP A 545 21.78 -16.56 -2.30
N SER A 546 22.98 -17.06 -2.56
CA SER A 546 24.15 -16.90 -1.70
C SER A 546 25.37 -16.57 -2.54
N SER A 547 26.24 -15.69 -2.03
CA SER A 547 27.57 -15.43 -2.59
C SER A 547 28.50 -16.63 -2.49
N GLY A 548 28.09 -17.70 -1.81
CA GLY A 548 28.99 -18.75 -1.36
C GLY A 548 29.90 -18.26 -0.24
N ALA A 549 30.65 -19.20 0.34
CA ALA A 549 31.61 -18.90 1.39
C ALA A 549 32.71 -17.95 0.91
N TRP A 550 33.18 -17.11 1.82
CA TRP A 550 34.35 -16.27 1.70
C TRP A 550 35.61 -17.13 1.54
N ASP A 551 36.43 -16.81 0.55
CA ASP A 551 37.72 -17.44 0.30
C ASP A 551 38.85 -16.46 0.65
N ASP A 552 39.48 -16.68 1.80
CA ASP A 552 40.59 -15.87 2.29
C ASP A 552 41.79 -15.85 1.34
N ARG A 553 42.00 -16.89 0.52
CA ARG A 553 43.13 -16.95 -0.42
C ARG A 553 42.89 -16.08 -1.64
N ARG A 554 41.64 -16.01 -2.10
CA ARG A 554 41.24 -15.22 -3.27
C ARG A 554 40.81 -13.80 -2.91
N GLY A 555 40.50 -13.54 -1.63
CA GLY A 555 39.97 -12.25 -1.19
C GLY A 555 38.59 -11.94 -1.79
N THR A 556 37.77 -12.98 -2.02
CA THR A 556 36.43 -12.82 -2.61
C THR A 556 35.49 -13.94 -2.17
N PHE A 557 34.20 -13.80 -2.46
CA PHE A 557 33.21 -14.86 -2.26
C PHE A 557 33.19 -15.84 -3.43
N ASN A 558 33.00 -17.13 -3.14
CA ASN A 558 33.11 -18.21 -4.13
C ASN A 558 32.20 -18.08 -5.37
N GLN A 559 31.04 -17.41 -5.25
CA GLN A 559 30.07 -17.22 -6.34
C GLN A 559 30.06 -15.79 -6.89
N VAL A 560 31.01 -14.93 -6.51
CA VAL A 560 31.10 -13.57 -7.02
C VAL A 560 32.18 -13.49 -8.10
N THR A 561 31.73 -13.27 -9.33
CA THR A 561 32.58 -13.25 -10.54
C THR A 561 33.07 -11.85 -10.95
N ALA A 562 32.70 -10.80 -10.21
CA ALA A 562 33.02 -9.43 -10.55
C ALA A 562 34.51 -9.12 -10.36
N ARG A 563 35.27 -9.02 -11.46
CA ARG A 563 36.73 -8.78 -11.42
C ARG A 563 37.14 -7.39 -10.93
N ASN A 564 36.24 -6.40 -11.03
CA ASN A 564 36.53 -5.01 -10.65
C ASN A 564 36.15 -4.68 -9.20
N LEU A 565 35.57 -5.63 -8.46
CA LEU A 565 35.17 -5.48 -7.07
C LEU A 565 36.17 -6.19 -6.18
N SER A 566 36.78 -5.44 -5.26
CA SER A 566 37.63 -6.00 -4.21
C SER A 566 36.85 -5.98 -2.91
N PHE A 567 36.50 -7.16 -2.40
CA PHE A 567 35.81 -7.27 -1.11
C PHE A 567 36.84 -7.34 0.01
N GLU A 568 36.47 -6.82 1.17
CA GLU A 568 37.21 -7.00 2.41
C GLU A 568 36.25 -7.55 3.46
N PHE A 569 36.60 -8.71 4.01
CA PHE A 569 35.81 -9.40 5.02
C PHE A 569 36.61 -9.48 6.31
N ASN A 570 36.11 -8.83 7.36
CA ASN A 570 36.77 -8.79 8.66
C ASN A 570 35.90 -9.51 9.69
N VAL A 571 36.27 -10.75 10.00
CA VAL A 571 35.58 -11.58 10.98
C VAL A 571 35.67 -10.98 12.39
N ASN A 572 36.83 -10.41 12.75
CA ASN A 572 37.10 -9.88 14.09
C ASN A 572 36.27 -8.64 14.39
N GLU A 573 36.33 -7.64 13.51
CA GLU A 573 35.52 -6.42 13.63
C GLU A 573 34.09 -6.59 13.15
N SER A 574 33.75 -7.79 12.67
CA SER A 574 32.42 -8.14 12.26
C SER A 574 31.88 -7.15 11.20
N TYR A 575 32.57 -7.00 10.06
CA TYR A 575 32.00 -6.36 8.87
C TYR A 575 32.44 -6.98 7.53
N VAL A 576 31.70 -6.63 6.48
CA VAL A 576 32.12 -6.72 5.08
C VAL A 576 32.04 -5.35 4.42
N THR A 577 33.02 -5.02 3.59
CA THR A 577 33.02 -3.84 2.73
C THR A 577 33.55 -4.20 1.35
N TYR A 578 33.48 -3.27 0.41
CA TYR A 578 34.09 -3.43 -0.89
C TYR A 578 34.71 -2.11 -1.37
N SER A 579 35.72 -2.23 -2.22
CA SER A 579 36.36 -1.14 -2.93
C SER A 579 36.35 -1.43 -4.43
N VAL A 580 36.58 -0.37 -5.21
CA VAL A 580 36.57 -0.41 -6.67
C VAL A 580 37.86 0.23 -7.16
N SER A 581 38.46 -0.35 -8.20
CA SER A 581 39.73 0.12 -8.76
C SER A 581 39.64 1.38 -9.61
N HIS A 582 38.43 1.80 -10.01
CA HIS A 582 38.19 2.89 -10.95
C HIS A 582 37.70 4.16 -10.23
N GLN A 583 37.97 5.32 -10.82
CA GLN A 583 37.56 6.63 -10.28
C GLN A 583 36.10 7.01 -10.59
N ASN A 584 35.44 6.35 -11.54
CA ASN A 584 34.05 6.69 -11.88
C ASN A 584 33.07 6.22 -10.77
N PRO A 585 31.93 6.92 -10.59
CA PRO A 585 30.90 6.50 -9.66
C PRO A 585 30.51 5.02 -9.84
N PHE A 586 30.52 4.27 -8.75
CA PHE A 586 30.17 2.86 -8.70
C PHE A 586 29.27 2.61 -7.49
N ARG A 587 28.28 1.73 -7.65
CA ARG A 587 27.41 1.30 -6.54
C ARG A 587 26.88 -0.11 -6.73
N LEU A 588 26.71 -0.84 -5.62
CA LEU A 588 25.92 -2.06 -5.59
C LEU A 588 24.50 -1.71 -5.14
N VAL A 589 23.47 -2.22 -5.81
CA VAL A 589 22.07 -1.91 -5.51
C VAL A 589 21.26 -3.19 -5.42
N MET A 590 20.51 -3.35 -4.32
CA MET A 590 19.46 -4.37 -4.22
C MET A 590 18.27 -3.91 -5.08
N ASP A 591 18.24 -4.34 -6.32
CA ASP A 591 17.28 -3.87 -7.33
C ASP A 591 15.88 -4.46 -7.09
N ILE A 592 14.83 -3.72 -7.48
CA ILE A 592 13.43 -4.16 -7.39
C ILE A 592 13.13 -5.45 -8.16
N SER A 593 14.02 -5.85 -9.09
CA SER A 593 13.97 -7.15 -9.78
C SER A 593 14.36 -8.35 -8.90
N GLY A 594 14.90 -8.13 -7.71
CA GLY A 594 15.44 -9.20 -6.85
C GLY A 594 16.86 -9.62 -7.21
N GLN A 595 17.61 -8.79 -7.95
CA GLN A 595 19.04 -9.00 -8.19
C GLN A 595 19.86 -7.92 -7.47
N LEU A 596 20.96 -8.32 -6.84
CA LEU A 596 22.01 -7.39 -6.44
C LEU A 596 22.80 -7.01 -7.71
N LYS A 597 22.74 -5.75 -8.12
CA LYS A 597 23.39 -5.28 -9.36
C LYS A 597 24.53 -4.34 -9.05
N GLY A 598 25.63 -4.47 -9.78
CA GLY A 598 26.74 -3.53 -9.75
C GLY A 598 26.61 -2.54 -10.89
N TYR A 599 26.37 -1.28 -10.55
CA TYR A 599 26.23 -0.19 -11.49
C TYR A 599 27.51 0.64 -11.53
N HIS A 600 28.03 0.89 -12.73
CA HIS A 600 29.12 1.83 -12.98
C HIS A 600 28.66 2.94 -13.93
N TRP A 601 29.12 4.15 -13.67
CA TRP A 601 28.69 5.31 -14.43
C TRP A 601 29.54 5.52 -15.69
N LEU A 602 28.86 5.54 -16.84
CA LEU A 602 29.47 5.81 -18.14
C LEU A 602 29.36 7.31 -18.48
N GLU A 603 30.35 8.08 -18.07
CA GLU A 603 30.34 9.55 -18.16
C GLU A 603 30.06 10.09 -19.58
N LYS A 604 30.60 9.44 -20.62
CA LYS A 604 30.38 9.84 -22.02
C LYS A 604 28.94 9.63 -22.50
N GLN A 605 28.27 8.60 -21.97
CA GLN A 605 26.92 8.20 -22.39
C GLN A 605 25.84 8.72 -21.44
N LYS A 606 26.24 9.17 -20.24
CA LYS A 606 25.34 9.60 -19.16
C LYS A 606 24.33 8.52 -18.78
N ILE A 607 24.79 7.27 -18.70
CA ILE A 607 23.99 6.12 -18.27
C ILE A 607 24.69 5.31 -17.19
N TRP A 608 23.89 4.69 -16.34
CA TRP A 608 24.34 3.61 -15.46
C TRP A 608 24.34 2.31 -16.24
N ASP A 609 25.52 1.71 -16.40
CA ASP A 609 25.65 0.38 -16.96
C ASP A 609 25.78 -0.66 -15.83
N SER A 610 25.23 -1.84 -16.03
CA SER A 610 25.21 -2.93 -15.04
C SER A 610 25.72 -4.24 -15.63
N PRO A 611 27.04 -4.39 -15.79
CA PRO A 611 27.64 -5.59 -16.38
C PRO A 611 27.61 -6.79 -15.43
N TRP A 612 27.32 -6.57 -14.14
CA TRP A 612 27.31 -7.61 -13.12
C TRP A 612 26.01 -7.60 -12.31
N SER A 613 25.46 -8.80 -12.10
CA SER A 613 24.31 -9.02 -11.24
C SER A 613 24.40 -10.36 -10.51
N ALA A 614 23.73 -10.45 -9.37
CA ALA A 614 23.66 -11.63 -8.52
C ALA A 614 22.21 -11.83 -8.03
N PRO A 615 21.55 -12.97 -8.31
CA PRO A 615 21.98 -14.03 -9.23
C PRO A 615 22.30 -13.48 -10.63
N GLU A 616 23.23 -14.11 -11.35
CA GLU A 616 23.63 -13.70 -12.71
C GLU A 616 22.47 -13.79 -13.71
N HIS A 617 21.62 -14.79 -13.51
CA HIS A 617 20.47 -15.08 -14.36
C HIS A 617 19.17 -14.78 -13.61
N LYS A 618 18.20 -14.20 -14.31
CA LYS A 618 16.89 -13.88 -13.72
C LYS A 618 16.15 -15.11 -13.22
N CYS A 619 16.37 -16.28 -13.84
CA CYS A 619 15.86 -17.56 -13.32
C CYS A 619 16.31 -17.89 -11.89
N GLY A 620 17.43 -17.33 -11.44
CA GLY A 620 17.90 -17.50 -10.06
C GLY A 620 17.10 -16.70 -9.04
N VAL A 621 16.33 -15.70 -9.48
CA VAL A 621 15.46 -14.91 -8.60
C VAL A 621 14.23 -15.73 -8.21
N TYR A 622 13.89 -15.72 -6.92
CA TYR A 622 12.72 -16.44 -6.44
C TYR A 622 11.42 -15.97 -7.10
N GLY A 623 10.67 -16.91 -7.68
CA GLY A 623 9.38 -16.67 -8.29
C GLY A 623 9.41 -15.83 -9.56
N TYR A 624 10.55 -15.71 -10.25
CA TYR A 624 10.69 -14.88 -11.46
C TYR A 624 9.66 -15.21 -12.56
N CYS A 625 9.40 -16.49 -12.79
CA CYS A 625 8.39 -16.96 -13.74
C CYS A 625 7.00 -17.20 -13.11
N GLY A 626 6.78 -16.76 -11.86
CA GLY A 626 5.57 -17.03 -11.10
C GLY A 626 5.38 -18.52 -10.78
N TYR A 627 4.17 -18.89 -10.37
CA TYR A 627 3.83 -20.27 -10.02
C TYR A 627 3.67 -21.15 -11.28
N PHE A 628 4.16 -22.38 -11.24
CA PHE A 628 4.24 -23.34 -12.37
C PHE A 628 4.97 -22.84 -13.64
N GLY A 629 5.39 -21.58 -13.72
CA GLY A 629 6.16 -21.07 -14.85
C GLY A 629 7.57 -21.65 -14.88
N ILE A 630 7.99 -22.09 -16.06
CA ILE A 630 9.30 -22.69 -16.29
C ILE A 630 10.22 -21.63 -16.90
N CYS A 631 11.38 -21.45 -16.29
CA CYS A 631 12.41 -20.56 -16.78
C CYS A 631 13.34 -21.28 -17.77
N TYR A 632 13.49 -20.71 -18.96
CA TYR A 632 14.36 -21.12 -20.07
C TYR A 632 15.40 -20.03 -20.32
N ASP A 633 16.56 -20.41 -20.85
CA ASP A 633 17.59 -19.50 -21.37
C ASP A 633 17.88 -18.32 -20.43
N ASN A 634 17.92 -18.61 -19.12
CA ASN A 634 18.24 -17.67 -18.05
C ASN A 634 17.28 -16.49 -17.81
N SER A 635 16.24 -16.32 -18.62
CA SER A 635 15.30 -15.18 -18.48
C SER A 635 13.92 -15.34 -19.12
N LEU A 636 13.68 -16.40 -19.89
CA LEU A 636 12.44 -16.60 -20.64
C LEU A 636 11.48 -17.52 -19.88
N CYS A 637 10.25 -17.06 -19.63
CA CYS A 637 9.25 -17.87 -18.91
C CYS A 637 8.20 -18.47 -19.86
N LYS A 638 8.09 -19.80 -19.85
CA LYS A 638 7.06 -20.55 -20.58
C LYS A 638 6.22 -21.39 -19.62
N CYS A 639 5.00 -21.71 -20.01
CA CYS A 639 4.14 -22.59 -19.24
C CYS A 639 4.42 -24.06 -19.57
N PRO A 640 4.21 -24.99 -18.61
CA PRO A 640 4.15 -26.41 -18.89
C PRO A 640 3.11 -26.72 -19.99
N PRO A 641 3.22 -27.86 -20.70
CA PRO A 641 2.16 -28.29 -21.61
C PRO A 641 0.80 -28.32 -20.90
N THR A 642 -0.27 -27.93 -21.60
CA THR A 642 -1.66 -27.78 -21.09
C THR A 642 -1.87 -26.69 -20.02
N PHE A 643 -0.84 -25.91 -19.71
CA PHE A 643 -0.95 -24.73 -18.87
C PHE A 643 -0.85 -23.46 -19.73
N SER A 644 -1.58 -22.42 -19.35
CA SER A 644 -1.60 -21.13 -20.02
C SER A 644 -1.40 -20.00 -19.01
N ARG A 645 -1.01 -18.81 -19.49
CA ARG A 645 -0.92 -17.63 -18.62
C ARG A 645 -2.32 -17.16 -18.21
N PRO A 646 -2.53 -16.71 -16.96
CA PRO A 646 -3.81 -16.16 -16.53
C PRO A 646 -4.21 -14.94 -17.39
N LEU A 647 -5.44 -14.94 -17.93
CA LEU A 647 -5.99 -13.77 -18.61
C LEU A 647 -6.25 -12.63 -17.61
N ALA A 648 -5.93 -11.39 -17.98
CA ALA A 648 -6.28 -10.23 -17.18
C ALA A 648 -7.81 -10.10 -17.04
N ALA A 649 -8.30 -9.84 -15.83
CA ALA A 649 -9.73 -9.64 -15.57
C ALA A 649 -10.23 -8.43 -16.37
N GLY A 650 -11.20 -8.66 -17.28
CA GLY A 650 -11.81 -7.59 -18.07
C GLY A 650 -12.10 -7.91 -19.54
N GLY A 651 -11.82 -9.13 -20.03
CA GLY A 651 -12.24 -9.56 -21.38
C GLY A 651 -11.61 -8.80 -22.56
N ARG A 652 -10.82 -7.76 -22.31
CA ARG A 652 -9.99 -7.11 -23.33
C ARG A 652 -8.68 -7.89 -23.45
N ARG A 653 -8.40 -8.38 -24.66
CA ARG A 653 -7.07 -8.84 -25.10
C ARG A 653 -6.09 -7.65 -25.06
N PHE A 654 -5.73 -7.18 -23.88
CA PHE A 654 -4.51 -6.40 -23.72
C PHE A 654 -3.38 -7.40 -23.52
N VAL A 655 -2.65 -7.59 -24.61
CA VAL A 655 -1.37 -8.28 -24.64
C VAL A 655 -0.38 -7.44 -23.83
N TYR A 656 -0.34 -7.60 -22.51
CA TYR A 656 0.89 -7.35 -21.75
C TYR A 656 1.74 -8.61 -21.92
N THR A 657 2.47 -8.68 -23.03
CA THR A 657 3.20 -9.87 -23.49
C THR A 657 4.26 -10.38 -22.50
N ASN A 658 4.70 -9.57 -21.52
CA ASN A 658 5.92 -9.87 -20.76
C ASN A 658 5.76 -9.95 -19.23
N ASP A 659 4.57 -9.74 -18.64
CA ASP A 659 4.42 -9.98 -17.19
C ASP A 659 4.32 -11.49 -16.92
N THR A 660 5.44 -12.08 -16.50
CA THR A 660 5.59 -13.50 -16.17
C THR A 660 5.38 -13.79 -14.69
N SER A 661 5.27 -12.75 -13.85
CA SER A 661 5.24 -12.89 -12.39
C SER A 661 4.01 -13.64 -11.86
N ARG A 662 2.93 -13.66 -12.66
CA ARG A 662 1.66 -14.35 -12.35
C ARG A 662 1.67 -15.84 -12.67
N GLY A 663 2.72 -16.40 -13.25
CA GLY A 663 2.82 -17.84 -13.45
C GLY A 663 1.87 -18.40 -14.51
N CYS A 664 1.51 -19.67 -14.33
CA CYS A 664 0.80 -20.50 -15.30
C CYS A 664 -0.31 -21.30 -14.62
N ILE A 665 -1.49 -21.32 -15.22
CA ILE A 665 -2.67 -22.07 -14.76
C ILE A 665 -2.99 -23.18 -15.76
N GLY A 666 -3.41 -24.35 -15.26
CA GLY A 666 -4.03 -25.36 -16.11
C GLY A 666 -5.34 -24.83 -16.71
N GLU A 667 -5.72 -25.31 -17.90
CA GLU A 667 -6.98 -24.93 -18.55
C GLU A 667 -8.21 -25.37 -17.73
N ARG A 668 -8.69 -24.52 -16.82
CA ARG A 668 -10.04 -24.63 -16.25
C ARG A 668 -10.99 -23.59 -16.79
N ARG A 669 -12.07 -24.07 -17.43
CA ARG A 669 -13.43 -23.54 -17.27
C ARG A 669 -14.18 -24.52 -16.35
N GLY A 670 -14.61 -24.10 -15.17
CA GLY A 670 -15.67 -24.80 -14.42
C GLY A 670 -15.27 -25.63 -13.19
N LEU A 671 -15.79 -25.18 -12.06
CA LEU A 671 -16.26 -25.90 -10.87
C LEU A 671 -16.48 -27.42 -11.05
N VAL A 672 -15.61 -28.27 -10.49
CA VAL A 672 -15.89 -29.54 -9.74
C VAL A 672 -14.52 -30.04 -9.21
N MET A 673 -14.37 -30.29 -7.91
CA MET A 673 -13.26 -31.11 -7.40
C MET A 673 -13.68 -32.57 -7.48
N ASN A 674 -13.01 -33.38 -8.32
CA ASN A 674 -13.18 -34.83 -8.27
C ASN A 674 -12.68 -35.38 -6.92
N PRO A 675 -13.29 -36.45 -6.39
CA PRO A 675 -12.78 -37.14 -5.21
C PRO A 675 -11.36 -37.67 -5.48
N CYS A 676 -10.46 -37.40 -4.54
CA CYS A 676 -9.05 -37.73 -4.65
C CYS A 676 -8.85 -39.25 -4.78
N GLY A 677 -8.01 -39.67 -5.74
CA GLY A 677 -7.81 -41.08 -6.05
C GLY A 677 -8.71 -41.62 -7.16
N SER A 678 -9.50 -40.78 -7.84
CA SER A 678 -10.03 -41.14 -9.16
C SER A 678 -8.88 -41.59 -10.05
N ARG A 679 -8.99 -42.75 -10.71
CA ARG A 679 -7.97 -43.39 -11.57
C ARG A 679 -7.58 -42.58 -12.82
N SER A 680 -7.95 -41.31 -12.86
CA SER A 680 -8.09 -40.52 -14.06
C SER A 680 -7.24 -39.24 -14.04
N ASP A 681 -6.68 -38.84 -12.89
CA ASP A 681 -5.59 -37.87 -12.84
C ASP A 681 -4.30 -38.51 -13.38
N LYS A 682 -3.52 -37.73 -14.14
CA LYS A 682 -2.23 -38.16 -14.69
C LYS A 682 -1.14 -37.17 -14.31
N PHE A 683 0.11 -37.54 -14.55
CA PHE A 683 1.22 -36.60 -14.46
C PHE A 683 1.86 -36.38 -15.81
N ILE A 684 2.20 -35.12 -16.12
CA ILE A 684 3.08 -34.79 -17.23
C ILE A 684 4.52 -34.84 -16.72
N PRO A 685 5.41 -35.61 -17.35
CA PRO A 685 6.83 -35.53 -17.08
C PRO A 685 7.44 -34.30 -17.75
N LEU A 686 8.10 -33.46 -16.96
CA LEU A 686 9.00 -32.41 -17.42
C LEU A 686 10.43 -32.91 -17.20
N HIS A 687 11.17 -33.12 -18.29
CA HIS A 687 12.51 -33.70 -18.23
C HIS A 687 13.60 -32.64 -18.04
N ASN A 688 14.74 -33.06 -17.47
CA ASN A 688 15.92 -32.22 -17.26
C ASN A 688 15.61 -30.90 -16.54
N MET A 689 14.78 -30.99 -15.50
CA MET A 689 14.39 -29.84 -14.69
C MET A 689 15.32 -29.68 -13.51
N LYS A 690 15.65 -28.42 -13.18
CA LYS A 690 16.08 -28.07 -11.84
C LYS A 690 14.85 -28.17 -10.93
N VAL A 691 14.98 -28.98 -9.88
CA VAL A 691 13.88 -29.24 -8.96
C VAL A 691 13.40 -27.94 -8.30
N ALA A 692 12.08 -27.76 -8.22
CA ALA A 692 11.45 -26.58 -7.63
C ALA A 692 11.80 -26.39 -6.14
N SER A 693 11.58 -25.18 -5.63
CA SER A 693 11.84 -24.86 -4.22
C SER A 693 10.83 -25.52 -3.26
N ASP A 694 11.25 -25.74 -2.02
CA ASP A 694 10.46 -26.22 -0.87
C ASP A 694 9.67 -27.53 -1.05
N PRO A 695 10.29 -28.63 -1.54
CA PRO A 695 9.65 -29.93 -1.49
C PRO A 695 9.41 -30.40 -0.06
N GLN A 696 8.31 -31.11 0.17
CA GLN A 696 8.19 -32.03 1.30
C GLN A 696 8.94 -33.33 0.96
N GLU A 697 9.93 -33.68 1.78
CA GLU A 697 10.71 -34.91 1.62
C GLU A 697 10.00 -36.12 2.25
N GLU A 698 9.96 -37.24 1.53
CA GLU A 698 9.36 -38.49 1.97
C GLU A 698 10.28 -39.69 1.66
N THR A 699 10.33 -40.66 2.59
CA THR A 699 11.19 -41.85 2.52
C THR A 699 10.57 -42.98 1.67
N ARG A 700 10.21 -42.70 0.42
CA ARG A 700 9.69 -43.71 -0.54
C ARG A 700 10.80 -44.19 -1.48
N ARG A 701 10.77 -45.47 -1.83
CA ARG A 701 11.94 -46.18 -2.42
C ARG A 701 12.07 -46.08 -3.93
N ASN A 702 11.03 -45.64 -4.66
CA ASN A 702 11.07 -45.53 -6.11
C ASN A 702 9.98 -44.58 -6.66
N THR A 703 10.10 -44.23 -7.95
CA THR A 703 9.21 -43.30 -8.65
C THR A 703 7.73 -43.71 -8.59
N THR A 704 7.41 -44.99 -8.78
CA THR A 704 6.02 -45.49 -8.79
C THR A 704 5.34 -45.38 -7.42
N THR A 705 6.09 -45.62 -6.34
CA THR A 705 5.58 -45.42 -4.97
C THR A 705 5.43 -43.95 -4.61
N CYS A 706 6.26 -43.07 -5.19
CA CYS A 706 6.14 -41.62 -5.04
C CYS A 706 4.88 -41.09 -5.76
N GLU A 707 4.66 -41.54 -6.99
CA GLU A 707 3.47 -41.21 -7.80
C GLU A 707 2.18 -41.62 -7.11
N SER A 708 2.06 -42.90 -6.74
CA SER A 708 0.85 -43.43 -6.08
C SER A 708 0.55 -42.73 -4.75
N TYR A 709 1.59 -42.33 -4.01
CA TYR A 709 1.42 -41.56 -2.79
C TYR A 709 0.96 -40.12 -3.08
N CYS A 710 1.51 -39.45 -4.09
CA CYS A 710 1.05 -38.14 -4.54
C CYS A 710 -0.41 -38.18 -5.02
N LEU A 711 -0.82 -39.20 -5.79
CA LEU A 711 -2.22 -39.36 -6.25
C LEU A 711 -3.22 -39.46 -5.10
N ARG A 712 -2.85 -40.16 -4.02
CA ARG A 712 -3.66 -40.30 -2.80
C ARG A 712 -3.81 -38.98 -2.04
N LEU A 713 -2.86 -38.06 -2.17
CA LEU A 713 -2.91 -36.76 -1.52
C LEU A 713 -3.66 -35.75 -2.41
N CYS A 714 -4.85 -35.34 -1.97
CA CYS A 714 -5.68 -34.35 -2.66
C CYS A 714 -4.97 -33.07 -3.07
N ARG A 715 -4.07 -32.60 -2.20
CA ARG A 715 -3.34 -31.34 -2.40
C ARG A 715 -2.04 -31.52 -3.17
N CYS A 716 -1.61 -32.75 -3.47
CA CYS A 716 -0.39 -32.95 -4.23
C CYS A 716 -0.55 -32.38 -5.65
N LYS A 717 0.29 -31.41 -6.01
CA LYS A 717 0.32 -30.75 -7.31
C LYS A 717 1.45 -31.25 -8.20
N ALA A 718 2.53 -31.72 -7.61
CA ALA A 718 3.67 -32.27 -8.35
C ALA A 718 4.51 -33.19 -7.47
N TYR A 719 5.30 -34.05 -8.10
CA TYR A 719 6.33 -34.83 -7.42
C TYR A 719 7.61 -34.94 -8.27
N ALA A 720 8.72 -35.27 -7.62
CA ALA A 720 9.97 -35.65 -8.27
C ALA A 720 10.66 -36.75 -7.45
N PHE A 721 11.52 -37.53 -8.09
CA PHE A 721 12.32 -38.55 -7.42
C PHE A 721 13.80 -38.27 -7.68
N ASP A 722 14.58 -38.13 -6.61
CA ASP A 722 16.00 -37.75 -6.70
C ASP A 722 16.96 -38.96 -6.73
N GLY A 723 16.41 -40.18 -6.65
CA GLY A 723 17.16 -41.44 -6.57
C GLY A 723 16.96 -42.17 -5.24
N ASN A 724 16.78 -41.45 -4.14
CA ASN A 724 16.59 -42.02 -2.79
C ASN A 724 15.38 -41.44 -2.05
N ARG A 725 14.91 -40.26 -2.44
CA ARG A 725 13.86 -39.51 -1.77
C ARG A 725 12.77 -39.12 -2.76
N CYS A 726 11.55 -39.19 -2.26
CA CYS A 726 10.37 -38.68 -2.94
C CYS A 726 10.16 -37.23 -2.51
N LEU A 727 10.10 -36.33 -3.47
CA LEU A 727 9.91 -34.90 -3.27
C LEU A 727 8.49 -34.54 -3.70
N ILE A 728 7.72 -33.90 -2.83
CA ILE A 728 6.30 -33.64 -3.05
C ILE A 728 5.96 -32.17 -2.84
N TRP A 729 5.19 -31.61 -3.76
CA TRP A 729 4.65 -30.26 -3.65
C TRP A 729 3.14 -30.31 -3.42
N ARG A 730 2.69 -29.76 -2.30
CA ARG A 730 1.26 -29.66 -1.93
C ARG A 730 0.64 -28.29 -2.19
N TRP A 731 1.47 -27.34 -2.61
CA TRP A 731 1.14 -25.93 -2.83
C TRP A 731 1.66 -25.50 -4.20
N ASP A 732 1.53 -24.21 -4.50
CA ASP A 732 2.06 -23.62 -5.73
C ASP A 732 3.57 -23.83 -5.85
N VAL A 733 3.98 -24.26 -7.03
CA VAL A 733 5.36 -24.62 -7.34
C VAL A 733 6.08 -23.41 -7.91
N PHE A 734 7.22 -23.03 -7.33
CA PHE A 734 8.05 -21.91 -7.79
C PHE A 734 9.45 -22.36 -8.20
N ASN A 735 10.13 -21.53 -8.99
CA ASN A 735 11.53 -21.72 -9.41
C ASN A 735 11.78 -22.99 -10.24
N LEU A 736 10.82 -23.37 -11.09
CA LEU A 736 11.08 -24.37 -12.12
C LEU A 736 12.02 -23.78 -13.18
N GLN A 737 13.07 -24.51 -13.50
CA GLN A 737 14.04 -24.11 -14.53
C GLN A 737 14.35 -25.31 -15.42
N GLN A 738 14.31 -25.09 -16.73
CA GLN A 738 14.79 -26.05 -17.71
C GLN A 738 16.33 -26.02 -17.69
N LEU A 739 16.95 -27.19 -17.55
CA LEU A 739 18.40 -27.36 -17.68
C LEU A 739 18.74 -28.00 -19.02
N ASP A 740 19.99 -27.81 -19.45
CA ASP A 740 20.56 -28.48 -20.60
C ASP A 740 20.54 -30.01 -20.42
N ALA A 741 20.40 -30.73 -21.53
CA ALA A 741 20.25 -32.18 -21.50
C ALA A 741 21.42 -32.94 -20.84
N ASN A 742 22.61 -32.35 -20.83
CA ASN A 742 23.82 -32.94 -20.26
C ASN A 742 24.07 -32.50 -18.80
N ASN A 743 23.18 -31.71 -18.20
CA ASN A 743 23.36 -31.23 -16.83
C ASN A 743 23.04 -32.33 -15.82
N SER A 744 24.02 -32.72 -15.00
CA SER A 744 23.90 -33.78 -14.00
C SER A 744 22.90 -33.48 -12.87
N GLU A 745 22.50 -32.22 -12.68
CA GLU A 745 21.48 -31.81 -11.71
C GLU A 745 20.04 -31.99 -12.25
N GLY A 746 19.87 -32.23 -13.55
CA GLY A 746 18.58 -32.43 -14.19
C GLY A 746 17.82 -33.61 -13.60
N ARG A 747 16.55 -33.40 -13.24
CA ARG A 747 15.64 -34.45 -12.78
C ARG A 747 14.33 -34.39 -13.58
N THR A 748 13.60 -35.51 -13.61
CA THR A 748 12.23 -35.48 -14.14
C THR A 748 11.28 -34.98 -13.06
N PHE A 749 10.56 -33.90 -13.36
CA PHE A 749 9.56 -33.28 -12.50
C PHE A 749 8.17 -33.59 -13.04
N TYR A 750 7.31 -34.19 -12.22
CA TYR A 750 6.01 -34.68 -12.64
C TYR A 750 4.92 -33.72 -12.15
N VAL A 751 4.29 -32.99 -13.07
CA VAL A 751 3.19 -32.05 -12.77
C VAL A 751 1.86 -32.79 -12.86
N ARG A 752 1.02 -32.68 -11.84
CA ARG A 752 -0.29 -33.32 -11.83
C ARG A 752 -1.26 -32.60 -12.77
N LEU A 753 -1.89 -33.37 -13.65
CA LEU A 753 -3.08 -33.00 -14.40
C LEU A 753 -4.32 -33.57 -13.73
N PHE A 754 -5.35 -32.75 -13.63
CA PHE A 754 -6.64 -33.22 -13.15
C PHE A 754 -7.44 -33.76 -14.34
N TYR A 755 -8.27 -34.79 -14.14
CA TYR A 755 -9.03 -35.46 -15.21
C TYR A 755 -9.77 -34.54 -16.21
N SER A 756 -10.27 -33.39 -15.75
CA SER A 756 -10.91 -32.37 -16.61
C SER A 756 -9.99 -31.82 -17.70
N ASP A 757 -8.68 -31.83 -17.48
CA ASP A 757 -7.66 -31.31 -18.40
C ASP A 757 -7.40 -32.33 -19.54
N ILE A 758 -7.75 -33.61 -19.33
CA ILE A 758 -7.54 -34.73 -20.25
C ILE A 758 -8.76 -34.93 -21.18
N SER A 759 -9.98 -34.58 -20.76
CA SER A 759 -11.16 -34.71 -21.63
C SER A 759 -11.14 -33.76 -22.83
N ASN A 760 -10.35 -32.69 -22.79
CA ASN A 760 -10.10 -31.81 -23.95
C ASN A 760 -9.08 -32.40 -24.94
N GLN A 761 -8.38 -33.49 -24.59
CA GLN A 761 -7.54 -34.22 -25.55
C GLN A 761 -8.42 -34.99 -26.56
N ALA A 762 -9.57 -35.51 -26.12
CA ALA A 762 -10.50 -36.26 -26.98
C ALA A 762 -11.28 -35.38 -27.97
N SER A 763 -11.33 -34.06 -27.78
CA SER A 763 -11.91 -33.10 -28.73
C SER A 763 -10.88 -32.50 -29.70
N LEU A 764 -9.59 -32.86 -29.55
CA LEU A 764 -8.50 -32.49 -30.46
C LEU A 764 -7.94 -33.69 -31.25
N GLU A 765 -8.32 -34.93 -30.91
CA GLU A 765 -7.99 -36.13 -31.69
C GLU A 765 -8.87 -36.33 -32.95
N SER A 766 -9.71 -35.35 -33.33
CA SER A 766 -10.40 -35.33 -34.63
C SER A 766 -9.68 -34.54 -35.73
N PHE A 767 -8.51 -33.96 -35.46
CA PHE A 767 -7.59 -33.51 -36.51
C PHE A 767 -6.49 -34.56 -36.70
N SER A 768 -6.84 -35.61 -37.45
CA SER A 768 -5.85 -36.43 -38.13
C SER A 768 -4.98 -35.54 -39.01
N PHE A 769 -3.70 -35.46 -38.69
CA PHE A 769 -2.68 -34.96 -39.61
C PHE A 769 -2.65 -35.86 -40.85
N THR A 770 -3.35 -35.47 -41.91
CA THR A 770 -3.00 -35.91 -43.26
C THR A 770 -1.74 -35.16 -43.66
N THR A 771 -0.64 -35.89 -43.72
CA THR A 771 0.63 -35.48 -44.31
C THR A 771 0.44 -35.17 -45.79
N GLN A 772 0.05 -33.93 -46.15
CA GLN A 772 0.08 -33.49 -47.55
C GLN A 772 0.02 -31.97 -47.80
N GLU A 773 0.32 -31.10 -46.83
CA GLU A 773 0.37 -29.64 -47.06
C GLU A 773 1.57 -28.92 -46.40
N GLU A 774 2.72 -29.61 -46.30
CA GLU A 774 4.01 -28.96 -45.91
C GLU A 774 5.04 -28.91 -47.05
N GLU A 775 4.64 -29.16 -48.30
CA GLU A 775 5.57 -29.11 -49.45
C GLU A 775 5.38 -27.93 -50.42
N THR A 776 4.45 -27.00 -50.15
CA THR A 776 4.12 -25.92 -51.12
C THR A 776 4.41 -24.49 -50.63
N ILE A 777 4.96 -24.28 -49.43
CA ILE A 777 5.35 -22.93 -48.94
C ILE A 777 6.85 -22.88 -48.56
N ALA A 778 7.67 -23.64 -49.28
CA ALA A 778 9.14 -23.52 -49.25
C ALA A 778 9.73 -23.15 -50.64
N LYS A 779 8.92 -22.64 -51.57
CA LYS A 779 9.36 -22.19 -52.91
C LYS A 779 8.64 -20.93 -53.39
N SER A 780 8.89 -19.79 -52.75
CA SER A 780 8.64 -18.46 -53.34
C SER A 780 9.62 -17.36 -52.89
N LEU A 781 10.88 -17.75 -52.68
CA LEU A 781 12.02 -16.87 -52.94
C LEU A 781 12.86 -17.49 -54.07
N TYR A 782 12.21 -17.63 -55.23
CA TYR A 782 12.64 -17.29 -56.59
C TYR A 782 11.47 -17.53 -57.54
#